data_AF-A0A2D6TTB6-F1
#
_entry.id   AF-A0A2D6TTB6-F1
#
_cell.length_a   1.000
_cell.length_b   1.000
_cell.length_c   1.000
_cell.angle_alpha   90.00
_cell.angle_beta   90.00
_cell.angle_gamma   90.00
#
_symmetry.space_group_name_H-M   'P 1'
#
loop_
_entity.id
_entity.type
_entity.pdbx_description
1 polymer ?
#
loop_
_entity_poly.entity_id
_entity_poly.type
_entity_poly.pdbx_seq_one_letter_code
_entity_poly.pdbx_strand_id
1 'polypeptide(L)'
;MSSDHIKMPDVAPIIRYTANGSETRFDFPFPVFADEDVKVYLNGAKQTSGFMVYDAGITAGGYVEFDSAPTSGLQITLSRELPLERVTDFIEGGDLSARALNNEFDYLVGAVQQVSRKQSQMLSYADHETTANTELPAKSIRAGKALGFDGNGDPIAVELTNAAAAPDYTAQGYGAVTRTTSDKNTDIVSVKDFGAAGDGLTDDTLAVQQALAAHATVYLPAGTYLVSSTISLDEGQMLYGAGAASVLKAIDNSFVTLALTADFITLRDIQIEGGLIGLKLYGVSRPCVQCNVSDVSIIGAATGVQLDGYNDTNKPCYWNNFDRVLVEQMTLHGFHLTKSGAGDTPNANKFHACRAYSHGTSTTGSGFYIEAGQYNNSLVDCEANVAGTAEACFRIGADSYKTLLINPYAESLNGVPNIKLENGSDDTGIYNLLSVSDGAAIWDLSGGKYAAYNSGYPEKNFMQKTVVTDMKATLQRYDTEYIDTSGTVTLDLSHSVHLVSSYSGALVVELPLASTAEGVSITVKKIDISGNIVTIREAGGGDGPDGADFFLGGENDYVTMVSNGAGWHVVASNRSAGNTRFYEGTGTYDIDMAVDIYLLSSYGGGLTARLPPADAVEAVGRVITIKKTDPSSNYVTVSEQGGSGPDGYAQNLKSHYEAITVVSNGAAWYIVSRF
;
A
#
# COMPACT_ATOMS: atom_id res chain seq x y z
N MET A 1 55.07 63.21 70.39
CA MET A 1 55.18 61.79 70.03
C MET A 1 54.01 61.50 69.11
N SER A 2 54.25 61.18 67.84
CA SER A 2 53.18 61.01 66.84
C SER A 2 52.22 59.91 67.29
N SER A 3 50.94 60.20 67.12
CA SER A 3 49.77 59.43 67.53
C SER A 3 49.44 58.24 66.62
N ASP A 4 50.38 57.82 65.77
CA ASP A 4 50.04 56.95 64.65
C ASP A 4 50.23 55.48 65.05
N HIS A 5 49.10 54.81 65.29
CA HIS A 5 49.02 53.35 65.20
C HIS A 5 48.98 52.93 63.73
N ILE A 6 49.30 51.67 63.46
CA ILE A 6 49.17 51.09 62.11
C ILE A 6 47.70 51.16 61.71
N LYS A 7 47.37 51.53 60.48
CA LYS A 7 46.01 51.38 59.95
C LYS A 7 45.96 50.20 59.00
N MET A 8 44.85 49.48 58.96
CA MET A 8 44.65 48.37 58.02
C MET A 8 43.90 48.84 56.76
N PRO A 9 44.59 49.17 55.65
CA PRO A 9 43.92 49.48 54.39
C PRO A 9 43.38 48.20 53.74
N ASP A 10 42.39 48.34 52.83
CA ASP A 10 41.87 47.25 52.02
C ASP A 10 42.87 46.86 50.92
N VAL A 11 43.93 46.16 51.31
CA VAL A 11 44.99 45.66 50.42
C VAL A 11 45.17 44.18 50.71
N ALA A 12 45.28 43.38 49.65
CA ALA A 12 45.56 41.96 49.80
C ALA A 12 46.91 41.77 50.52
N PRO A 13 46.99 40.95 51.59
CA PRO A 13 48.21 40.73 52.36
C PRO A 13 49.20 39.79 51.64
N ILE A 14 49.36 39.96 50.33
CA ILE A 14 50.22 39.18 49.46
C ILE A 14 50.64 39.99 48.23
N ILE A 15 51.90 39.87 47.83
CA ILE A 15 52.41 40.39 46.57
C ILE A 15 53.34 39.36 45.94
N ARG A 16 53.41 39.39 44.60
CA ARG A 16 54.28 38.49 43.83
C ARG A 16 55.12 39.27 42.85
N TYR A 17 56.39 38.90 42.77
CA TYR A 17 57.36 39.43 41.84
C TYR A 17 57.95 38.31 40.99
N THR A 18 58.47 38.69 39.82
CA THR A 18 59.37 37.83 39.05
C THR A 18 60.77 38.41 39.19
N ALA A 19 61.68 37.65 39.79
CA ALA A 19 63.06 38.09 39.98
C ALA A 19 63.75 38.34 38.64
N ASN A 20 64.55 39.40 38.56
CA ASN A 20 65.34 39.74 37.37
C ASN A 20 66.78 39.18 37.41
N GLY A 21 67.23 38.66 38.56
CA GLY A 21 68.60 38.16 38.75
C GLY A 21 69.58 39.19 39.31
N SER A 22 69.17 40.43 39.56
CA SER A 22 70.04 41.52 40.03
C SER A 22 69.51 42.33 41.21
N GLU A 23 68.18 42.41 41.38
CA GLU A 23 67.54 43.15 42.47
C GLU A 23 67.49 42.31 43.77
N THR A 24 67.90 42.91 44.89
CA THR A 24 67.86 42.29 46.22
C THR A 24 66.68 42.76 47.06
N ARG A 25 66.08 43.91 46.75
CA ARG A 25 65.01 44.54 47.53
C ARG A 25 63.66 44.39 46.83
N PHE A 26 62.66 43.93 47.57
CA PHE A 26 61.29 43.77 47.11
C PHE A 26 60.32 44.33 48.14
N ASP A 27 59.58 45.38 47.78
CA ASP A 27 58.63 46.01 48.69
C ASP A 27 57.37 45.15 48.90
N PHE A 28 56.65 45.34 50.00
CA PHE A 28 55.32 44.79 50.22
C PHE A 28 54.36 45.92 50.64
N PRO A 29 53.24 46.14 49.92
CA PRO A 29 52.39 47.32 50.11
C PRO A 29 51.28 47.11 51.17
N PHE A 30 51.50 46.20 52.12
CA PHE A 30 50.54 45.86 53.17
C PHE A 30 51.18 45.96 54.54
N PRO A 31 50.47 46.45 55.56
CA PRO A 31 51.04 46.61 56.89
C PRO A 31 51.28 45.26 57.59
N VAL A 32 52.36 45.18 58.36
CA VAL A 32 52.71 44.04 59.23
C VAL A 32 53.04 44.54 60.64
N PHE A 33 52.78 43.74 61.68
CA PHE A 33 52.94 44.15 63.08
C PHE A 33 54.34 43.87 63.60
N ALA A 34 54.95 42.79 63.12
CA ALA A 34 56.33 42.41 63.37
C ALA A 34 56.99 41.90 62.07
N ASP A 35 58.32 41.94 62.02
CA ASP A 35 59.11 41.41 60.90
C ASP A 35 58.78 39.93 60.63
N GLU A 36 58.52 39.18 61.69
CA GLU A 36 58.17 37.75 61.65
C GLU A 36 56.84 37.47 60.95
N ASP A 37 55.95 38.47 60.80
CA ASP A 37 54.66 38.29 60.12
C ASP A 37 54.84 38.17 58.61
N VAL A 38 55.96 38.59 58.04
CA VAL A 38 56.23 38.46 56.60
C VAL A 38 56.81 37.07 56.31
N LYS A 39 56.11 36.29 55.49
CA LYS A 39 56.63 35.04 54.94
C LYS A 39 57.04 35.22 53.50
N VAL A 40 58.22 34.69 53.19
CA VAL A 40 58.87 34.79 51.89
C VAL A 40 58.89 33.41 51.26
N TYR A 41 58.41 33.31 50.02
CA TYR A 41 58.41 32.08 49.24
C TYR A 41 59.09 32.29 47.90
N LEU A 42 59.93 31.33 47.50
CA LEU A 42 60.60 31.27 46.21
C LEU A 42 60.05 30.08 45.42
N ASN A 43 59.36 30.33 44.30
CA ASN A 43 58.62 29.31 43.53
C ASN A 43 57.72 28.41 44.41
N GLY A 44 57.11 28.99 45.45
CA GLY A 44 56.26 28.28 46.41
C GLY A 44 57.00 27.63 47.59
N ALA A 45 58.33 27.57 47.59
CA ALA A 45 59.11 27.06 48.72
C ALA A 45 59.36 28.15 49.77
N LYS A 46 58.94 27.93 51.01
CA LYS A 46 59.12 28.86 52.13
C LYS A 46 60.60 29.03 52.47
N GLN A 47 61.04 30.28 52.58
CA GLN A 47 62.39 30.62 53.04
C GLN A 47 62.39 30.91 54.54
N THR A 48 63.43 30.45 55.24
CA THR A 48 63.61 30.67 56.69
C THR A 48 64.86 31.49 57.02
N SER A 49 65.71 31.75 56.03
CA SER A 49 66.92 32.58 56.10
C SER A 49 67.23 33.15 54.72
N GLY A 50 68.27 33.98 54.59
CA GLY A 50 68.70 34.54 53.30
C GLY A 50 68.05 35.89 52.95
N PHE A 51 67.30 36.47 53.89
CA PHE A 51 66.65 37.76 53.74
C PHE A 51 66.45 38.45 55.11
N MET A 52 66.30 39.77 55.08
CA MET A 52 65.90 40.61 56.20
C MET A 52 64.61 41.36 55.84
N VAL A 53 63.74 41.57 56.83
CA VAL A 53 62.50 42.35 56.69
C VAL A 53 62.72 43.72 57.33
N TYR A 54 62.23 44.77 56.68
CA TYR A 54 62.33 46.14 57.16
C TYR A 54 60.96 46.82 57.17
N ASP A 55 60.86 47.86 58.00
CA ASP A 55 59.70 48.73 58.13
C ASP A 55 58.41 48.03 58.62
N ALA A 56 58.54 46.98 59.44
CA ALA A 56 57.40 46.50 60.22
C ALA A 56 56.87 47.60 61.14
N GLY A 57 55.55 47.61 61.36
CA GLY A 57 54.89 48.67 62.12
C GLY A 57 54.47 49.89 61.30
N ILE A 58 54.65 49.88 59.97
CA ILE A 58 54.29 51.00 59.08
C ILE A 58 53.04 50.67 58.25
N THR A 59 52.06 51.59 58.25
CA THR A 59 50.78 51.45 57.51
C THR A 59 50.95 51.21 56.01
N ALA A 60 51.96 51.85 55.40
CA ALA A 60 52.23 51.72 53.96
C ALA A 60 52.88 50.37 53.57
N GLY A 61 53.23 49.54 54.55
CA GLY A 61 54.06 48.36 54.37
C GLY A 61 55.56 48.67 54.42
N GLY A 62 56.36 47.71 54.00
CA GLY A 62 57.82 47.73 54.12
C GLY A 62 58.48 46.97 52.99
N TYR A 63 59.65 46.38 53.22
CA TYR A 63 60.35 45.62 52.19
C TYR A 63 61.13 44.43 52.74
N VAL A 64 61.38 43.47 51.85
CA VAL A 64 62.29 42.35 52.08
C VAL A 64 63.55 42.58 51.28
N GLU A 65 64.70 42.46 51.93
CA GLU A 65 66.01 42.52 51.29
C GLU A 65 66.71 41.16 51.39
N PHE A 66 67.04 40.55 50.26
CA PHE A 66 67.76 39.29 50.19
C PHE A 66 69.27 39.49 50.30
N ASP A 67 69.96 38.58 50.99
CA ASP A 67 71.43 38.57 51.12
C ASP A 67 72.13 38.47 49.75
N SER A 68 71.45 37.87 48.77
CA SER A 68 71.85 37.77 47.36
C SER A 68 70.64 37.84 46.44
N ALA A 69 70.78 38.48 45.27
CA ALA A 69 69.69 38.64 44.31
C ALA A 69 69.09 37.28 43.89
N PRO A 70 67.76 37.06 44.00
CA PRO A 70 67.13 35.82 43.56
C PRO A 70 67.31 35.61 42.05
N THR A 71 67.53 34.37 41.63
CA THR A 71 67.78 34.00 40.23
C THR A 71 66.70 34.50 39.27
N SER A 72 67.10 34.99 38.10
CA SER A 72 66.18 35.50 37.07
C SER A 72 65.07 34.49 36.70
N GLY A 73 63.83 34.96 36.62
CA GLY A 73 62.64 34.15 36.28
C GLY A 73 61.98 33.45 37.47
N LEU A 74 62.58 33.50 38.67
CA LEU A 74 62.01 32.91 39.87
C LEU A 74 60.83 33.76 40.39
N GLN A 75 59.72 33.12 40.77
CA GLN A 75 58.59 33.80 41.38
C GLN A 75 58.83 34.01 42.89
N ILE A 76 58.92 35.26 43.30
CA ILE A 76 58.98 35.66 44.71
C ILE A 76 57.56 35.95 45.17
N THR A 77 57.15 35.39 46.31
CA THR A 77 55.88 35.73 46.97
C THR A 77 56.18 36.21 48.38
N LEU A 78 55.71 37.42 48.69
CA LEU A 78 55.75 38.00 50.02
C LEU A 78 54.32 38.02 50.54
N SER A 79 54.07 37.50 51.74
CA SER A 79 52.73 37.50 52.33
C SER A 79 52.76 37.71 53.82
N ARG A 80 51.76 38.42 54.35
CA ARG A 80 51.53 38.49 55.79
C ARG A 80 50.87 37.19 56.27
N GLU A 81 51.45 36.58 57.30
CA GLU A 81 50.92 35.41 58.01
C GLU A 81 50.93 35.67 59.53
N LEU A 82 49.80 36.18 60.04
CA LEU A 82 49.58 36.41 61.46
C LEU A 82 49.21 35.10 62.18
N PRO A 83 49.73 34.87 63.39
CA PRO A 83 49.16 33.91 64.33
C PRO A 83 47.68 34.23 64.62
N LEU A 84 46.78 33.27 64.40
CA LEU A 84 45.35 33.46 64.69
C LEU A 84 45.04 33.16 66.16
N GLU A 85 45.67 33.91 67.04
CA GLU A 85 45.47 33.87 68.48
C GLU A 85 45.38 35.29 69.04
N ARG A 86 44.63 35.47 70.12
CA ARG A 86 44.60 36.74 70.85
C ARG A 86 45.69 36.69 71.92
N VAL A 87 46.66 37.61 71.82
CA VAL A 87 47.81 37.68 72.74
C VAL A 87 47.69 38.80 73.79
N THR A 88 46.70 39.69 73.65
CA THR A 88 46.47 40.81 74.56
C THR A 88 45.38 40.50 75.60
N ASP A 89 45.65 40.78 76.88
CA ASP A 89 44.64 40.71 77.96
C ASP A 89 44.43 42.07 78.62
N PHE A 90 43.16 42.48 78.77
CA PHE A 90 42.79 43.75 79.38
C PHE A 90 42.33 43.49 80.81
N ILE A 91 43.11 43.95 81.80
CA ILE A 91 42.82 43.72 83.22
C ILE A 91 41.68 44.62 83.74
N GLU A 92 40.84 44.05 84.60
CA GLU A 92 39.73 44.77 85.23
C GLU A 92 40.26 45.88 86.16
N GLY A 93 39.79 47.12 85.97
CA GLY A 93 40.20 48.29 86.75
C GLY A 93 41.49 49.00 86.29
N GLY A 94 42.13 48.54 85.20
CA GLY A 94 43.28 49.22 84.58
C GLY A 94 42.89 50.32 83.58
N ASP A 95 43.84 51.19 83.24
CA ASP A 95 43.63 52.25 82.23
C ASP A 95 43.39 51.64 80.84
N LEU A 96 42.25 51.95 80.24
CA LEU A 96 41.89 51.50 78.89
C LEU A 96 42.56 52.39 77.84
N SER A 97 43.74 51.99 77.37
CA SER A 97 44.50 52.73 76.36
C SER A 97 43.87 52.59 74.97
N ALA A 98 43.43 53.71 74.38
CA ALA A 98 42.94 53.76 73.00
C ALA A 98 43.97 53.21 71.99
N ARG A 99 45.28 53.34 72.27
CA ARG A 99 46.34 52.78 71.43
C ARG A 99 46.36 51.24 71.48
N ALA A 100 46.19 50.66 72.66
CA ALA A 100 46.15 49.20 72.82
C ALA A 100 44.91 48.62 72.12
N LEU A 101 43.76 49.29 72.24
CA LEU A 101 42.54 48.91 71.53
C LEU A 101 42.68 49.02 70.01
N ASN A 102 43.23 50.12 69.50
CA ASN A 102 43.44 50.29 68.06
C ASN A 102 44.36 49.20 67.52
N ASN A 103 45.51 48.95 68.17
CA ASN A 103 46.42 47.88 67.77
C ASN A 103 45.73 46.51 67.72
N GLU A 104 44.88 46.20 68.70
CA GLU A 104 44.14 44.94 68.74
C GLU A 104 43.09 44.85 67.61
N PHE A 105 42.33 45.93 67.35
CA PHE A 105 41.37 45.97 66.24
C PHE A 105 42.06 45.89 64.89
N ASP A 106 43.20 46.56 64.72
CA ASP A 106 44.01 46.46 63.51
C ASP A 106 44.52 45.04 63.30
N TYR A 107 44.97 44.36 64.37
CA TYR A 107 45.38 42.95 64.29
C TYR A 107 44.23 42.04 63.86
N LEU A 108 43.04 42.22 64.44
CA LEU A 108 41.84 41.48 64.07
C LEU A 108 41.43 41.72 62.61
N VAL A 109 41.45 42.97 62.13
CA VAL A 109 41.19 43.27 60.71
C VAL A 109 42.24 42.61 59.82
N GLY A 110 43.51 42.65 60.24
CA GLY A 110 44.61 41.99 59.51
C GLY A 110 44.44 40.48 59.41
N ALA A 111 43.95 39.84 60.48
CA ALA A 111 43.61 38.42 60.53
C ALA A 111 42.41 38.08 59.64
N VAL A 112 41.36 38.91 59.63
CA VAL A 112 40.20 38.72 58.75
C VAL A 112 40.57 38.85 57.28
N GLN A 113 41.40 39.82 56.90
CA GLN A 113 41.93 39.95 55.54
C GLN A 113 42.70 38.69 55.10
N GLN A 114 43.49 38.11 56.02
CA GLN A 114 44.23 36.88 55.77
C GLN A 114 43.29 35.67 55.58
N VAL A 115 42.25 35.53 56.41
CA VAL A 115 41.25 34.45 56.28
C VAL A 115 40.48 34.61 54.96
N SER A 116 40.01 35.82 54.64
CA SER A 116 39.32 36.12 53.38
C SER A 116 40.18 35.75 52.16
N ARG A 117 41.46 36.13 52.17
CA ARG A 117 42.44 35.74 51.14
C ARG A 117 42.52 34.22 50.99
N LYS A 118 42.67 33.48 52.10
CA LYS A 118 42.78 32.01 52.07
C LYS A 118 41.51 31.39 51.51
N GLN A 119 40.32 31.83 51.93
CA GLN A 119 39.04 31.29 51.45
C GLN A 119 38.82 31.52 49.94
N SER A 120 39.22 32.68 49.39
CA SER A 120 39.04 32.99 47.97
C SER A 120 39.70 32.02 46.97
N GLN A 121 40.62 31.17 47.43
CA GLN A 121 41.41 30.26 46.58
C GLN A 121 41.11 28.78 46.83
N MET A 122 40.16 28.45 47.72
CA MET A 122 39.91 27.08 48.17
C MET A 122 38.76 26.41 47.42
N LEU A 123 38.91 25.10 47.20
CA LEU A 123 37.79 24.20 47.00
C LEU A 123 37.11 23.99 48.36
N SER A 124 35.81 24.24 48.47
CA SER A 124 35.08 24.12 49.73
C SER A 124 34.61 22.69 49.96
N TYR A 125 35.05 22.10 51.08
CA TYR A 125 34.50 20.85 51.62
C TYR A 125 33.45 21.17 52.69
N ALA A 126 32.56 20.23 52.99
CA ALA A 126 31.60 20.42 54.06
C ALA A 126 32.30 20.33 55.44
N ASP A 127 31.78 21.04 56.44
CA ASP A 127 32.39 21.14 57.78
C ASP A 127 32.58 19.79 58.50
N HIS A 128 31.91 18.74 58.04
CA HIS A 128 31.96 17.39 58.61
C HIS A 128 32.89 16.43 57.85
N GLU A 129 33.54 16.88 56.78
CA GLU A 129 34.50 16.09 56.00
C GLU A 129 35.93 16.26 56.55
N THR A 130 36.65 15.15 56.70
CA THR A 130 38.08 15.18 57.05
C THR A 130 38.88 14.84 55.80
N THR A 131 39.39 15.86 55.10
CA THR A 131 40.20 15.68 53.89
C THR A 131 41.68 15.64 54.23
N ALA A 132 42.43 14.73 53.58
CA ALA A 132 43.87 14.63 53.79
C ALA A 132 44.62 15.72 53.01
N ASN A 133 44.06 16.18 51.88
CA ASN A 133 44.64 17.26 51.10
C ASN A 133 43.57 18.20 50.50
N THR A 134 43.65 19.49 50.85
CA THR A 134 42.79 20.54 50.27
C THR A 134 43.48 21.33 49.15
N GLU A 135 44.72 20.99 48.80
CA GLU A 135 45.49 21.67 47.77
C GLU A 135 45.33 20.97 46.41
N LEU A 136 45.05 21.77 45.39
CA LEU A 136 45.08 21.27 44.01
C LEU A 136 46.51 20.80 43.66
N PRO A 137 46.66 19.77 42.81
CA PRO A 137 47.95 19.40 42.27
C PRO A 137 48.69 20.60 41.64
N ALA A 138 50.03 20.57 41.70
CA ALA A 138 50.87 21.64 41.18
C ALA A 138 50.47 22.02 39.75
N LYS A 139 50.56 23.33 39.41
CA LYS A 139 50.15 23.86 38.10
C LYS A 139 50.78 23.10 36.92
N SER A 140 52.05 22.70 37.04
CA SER A 140 52.77 21.91 36.03
C SER A 140 52.17 20.52 35.80
N ILE A 141 51.56 19.91 36.82
CA ILE A 141 50.96 18.58 36.76
C ILE A 141 49.54 18.64 36.16
N ARG A 142 48.77 19.69 36.49
CA ARG A 142 47.35 19.80 36.09
C ARG A 142 47.08 20.55 34.79
N ALA A 143 48.10 21.11 34.14
CA ALA A 143 47.91 21.78 32.85
C ALA A 143 47.38 20.79 31.79
N GLY A 144 46.24 21.11 31.16
CA GLY A 144 45.61 20.25 30.15
C GLY A 144 44.88 19.01 30.69
N LYS A 145 44.63 18.94 32.01
CA LYS A 145 43.96 17.81 32.69
C LYS A 145 42.64 18.22 33.32
N ALA A 146 41.74 17.25 33.53
CA ALA A 146 40.50 17.48 34.29
C ALA A 146 40.77 17.43 35.80
N LEU A 147 39.94 18.15 36.58
CA LEU A 147 39.87 17.96 38.03
C LEU A 147 39.04 16.70 38.33
N GLY A 148 39.62 15.75 39.03
CA GLY A 148 38.93 14.56 39.54
C GLY A 148 39.26 14.32 41.01
N PHE A 149 38.71 13.25 41.57
CA PHE A 149 38.99 12.81 42.94
C PHE A 149 39.52 11.38 42.92
N ASP A 150 40.50 11.08 43.77
CA ASP A 150 41.01 9.72 43.93
C ASP A 150 40.08 8.85 44.81
N GLY A 151 40.51 7.63 45.12
CA GLY A 151 39.74 6.70 45.97
C GLY A 151 39.53 7.18 47.40
N ASN A 152 40.24 8.21 47.86
CA ASN A 152 40.08 8.83 49.18
C ASN A 152 39.29 10.15 49.12
N GLY A 153 38.88 10.58 47.92
CA GLY A 153 38.18 11.85 47.72
C GLY A 153 39.10 13.06 47.64
N ASP A 154 40.43 12.89 47.52
CA ASP A 154 41.39 13.98 47.41
C ASP A 154 41.50 14.47 45.94
N PRO A 155 41.71 15.78 45.69
CA PRO A 155 41.71 16.34 44.36
C PRO A 155 42.94 15.90 43.56
N ILE A 156 42.72 15.31 42.38
CA ILE A 156 43.74 14.83 41.46
C ILE A 156 43.57 15.41 40.06
N ALA A 157 44.68 15.43 39.29
CA ALA A 157 44.67 15.85 37.90
C ALA A 157 44.56 14.62 36.98
N VAL A 158 43.42 14.49 36.29
CA VAL A 158 43.07 13.33 35.47
C VAL A 158 43.44 13.60 34.01
N GLU A 159 44.19 12.69 33.40
CA GLU A 159 44.55 12.77 31.97
C GLU A 159 43.31 12.77 31.08
N LEU A 160 43.23 13.73 30.16
CA LEU A 160 42.13 13.80 29.19
C LEU A 160 42.25 12.76 28.06
N THR A 161 43.41 12.12 27.93
CA THR A 161 43.74 11.20 26.83
C THR A 161 42.89 9.93 26.81
N ASN A 162 42.07 9.66 27.83
CA ASN A 162 41.00 8.67 27.82
C ASN A 162 39.72 9.14 28.56
N ALA A 163 39.67 10.39 29.04
CA ALA A 163 38.52 10.91 29.79
C ALA A 163 37.30 11.24 28.90
N ALA A 164 37.42 11.03 27.59
CA ALA A 164 36.36 11.15 26.59
C ALA A 164 36.03 9.83 25.90
N ALA A 165 36.46 8.68 26.43
CA ALA A 165 35.82 7.42 26.05
C ALA A 165 34.39 7.50 26.59
N ALA A 166 33.46 7.91 25.75
CA ALA A 166 32.03 7.82 26.05
C ALA A 166 31.76 6.42 26.61
N PRO A 167 31.01 6.29 27.72
CA PRO A 167 30.88 5.03 28.44
C PRO A 167 30.54 3.91 27.47
N ASP A 168 31.12 2.73 27.63
CA ASP A 168 30.79 1.62 26.73
C ASP A 168 29.28 1.34 26.76
N TYR A 169 28.72 1.08 25.58
CA TYR A 169 27.32 0.75 25.40
C TYR A 169 27.13 -0.76 25.50
N THR A 170 26.24 -1.19 26.40
CA THR A 170 25.72 -2.56 26.44
C THR A 170 24.21 -2.50 26.36
N ALA A 171 23.63 -3.11 25.31
CA ALA A 171 22.19 -3.21 25.16
C ALA A 171 21.58 -4.06 26.30
N GLN A 172 20.32 -3.80 26.64
CA GLN A 172 19.58 -4.63 27.59
C GLN A 172 19.23 -5.98 26.95
N GLY A 173 19.60 -7.10 27.58
CA GLY A 173 19.25 -8.46 27.13
C GLY A 173 20.33 -9.52 27.39
N TYR A 174 19.92 -10.78 27.58
CA TYR A 174 20.86 -11.90 27.75
C TYR A 174 21.71 -12.09 26.48
N GLY A 175 23.03 -12.11 26.62
CA GLY A 175 23.97 -12.26 25.51
C GLY A 175 24.33 -10.97 24.78
N ALA A 176 23.91 -9.79 25.26
CA ALA A 176 24.37 -8.51 24.72
C ALA A 176 25.89 -8.35 24.94
N VAL A 177 26.59 -7.97 23.87
CA VAL A 177 28.04 -7.73 23.91
C VAL A 177 28.29 -6.24 24.03
N THR A 178 29.14 -5.86 24.97
CA THR A 178 29.60 -4.48 25.17
C THR A 178 30.40 -3.99 23.97
N ARG A 179 30.17 -2.75 23.56
CA ARG A 179 30.97 -2.07 22.53
C ARG A 179 31.11 -0.59 22.85
N THR A 180 31.99 0.10 22.14
CA THR A 180 32.21 1.52 22.39
C THR A 180 30.98 2.35 22.00
N THR A 181 30.70 3.44 22.72
CA THR A 181 29.64 4.37 22.31
C THR A 181 29.96 5.04 20.97
N SER A 182 31.24 5.19 20.62
CA SER A 182 31.65 5.66 19.29
C SER A 182 31.13 4.73 18.19
N ASP A 183 31.39 3.42 18.30
CA ASP A 183 30.89 2.45 17.33
C ASP A 183 29.36 2.48 17.28
N LYS A 184 28.69 2.61 18.44
CA LYS A 184 27.22 2.69 18.52
C LYS A 184 26.66 3.89 17.76
N ASN A 185 27.33 5.03 17.83
CA ASN A 185 26.91 6.26 17.15
C ASN A 185 27.16 6.21 15.63
N THR A 186 28.04 5.31 15.14
CA THR A 186 28.26 5.12 13.70
C THR A 186 27.30 4.14 13.02
N ASP A 187 26.43 3.45 13.77
CA ASP A 187 25.45 2.50 13.18
C ASP A 187 24.47 3.18 12.21
N ILE A 188 24.15 4.45 12.46
CA ILE A 188 23.17 5.21 11.71
C ILE A 188 23.85 6.50 11.28
N VAL A 189 23.88 6.73 9.98
CA VAL A 189 24.33 8.00 9.41
C VAL A 189 23.10 8.86 9.16
N SER A 190 23.03 10.01 9.83
CA SER A 190 21.96 10.98 9.66
C SER A 190 22.41 12.13 8.76
N VAL A 191 21.48 12.73 8.00
CA VAL A 191 21.74 14.02 7.34
C VAL A 191 22.15 15.13 8.31
N LYS A 192 21.79 15.02 9.60
CA LYS A 192 22.19 15.98 10.64
C LYS A 192 23.68 15.90 10.98
N ASP A 193 24.31 14.74 10.75
CA ASP A 193 25.76 14.58 10.89
C ASP A 193 26.52 15.38 9.81
N PHE A 194 25.83 15.74 8.72
CA PHE A 194 26.33 16.58 7.63
C PHE A 194 25.84 18.04 7.72
N GLY A 195 25.22 18.42 8.84
CA GLY A 195 24.83 19.80 9.12
C GLY A 195 23.42 20.19 8.68
N ALA A 196 22.56 19.23 8.30
CA ALA A 196 21.16 19.53 8.02
C ALA A 196 20.42 19.98 9.30
N ALA A 197 19.67 21.07 9.23
CA ALA A 197 18.90 21.60 10.35
C ALA A 197 17.55 20.87 10.49
N GLY A 198 16.81 20.70 9.39
CA GLY A 198 15.46 20.13 9.40
C GLY A 198 14.42 21.04 10.08
N ASP A 199 14.60 22.36 9.99
CA ASP A 199 13.78 23.39 10.65
C ASP A 199 12.74 24.06 9.73
N GLY A 200 12.70 23.68 8.45
CA GLY A 200 11.83 24.23 7.41
C GLY A 200 12.24 25.60 6.88
N LEU A 201 13.38 26.15 7.32
CA LEU A 201 13.87 27.48 6.97
C LEU A 201 15.27 27.44 6.36
N THR A 202 16.16 26.64 6.94
CA THR A 202 17.54 26.45 6.48
C THR A 202 17.53 25.60 5.21
N ASP A 203 18.29 26.03 4.21
CA ASP A 203 18.49 25.23 2.99
C ASP A 203 19.43 24.05 3.29
N ASP A 204 18.84 22.87 3.41
CA ASP A 204 19.50 21.63 3.79
C ASP A 204 20.06 20.86 2.57
N THR A 205 19.92 21.40 1.34
CA THR A 205 20.29 20.73 0.08
C THR A 205 21.71 20.15 0.13
N LEU A 206 22.69 20.97 0.51
CA LEU A 206 24.10 20.56 0.51
C LEU A 206 24.36 19.46 1.53
N ALA A 207 23.78 19.56 2.73
CA ALA A 207 23.97 18.57 3.79
C ALA A 207 23.40 17.20 3.38
N VAL A 208 22.20 17.18 2.79
CA VAL A 208 21.57 15.95 2.29
C VAL A 208 22.40 15.33 1.16
N GLN A 209 22.84 16.15 0.19
CA GLN A 209 23.68 15.66 -0.92
C GLN A 209 25.03 15.13 -0.44
N GLN A 210 25.67 15.77 0.54
CA GLN A 210 26.94 15.29 1.08
C GLN A 210 26.78 13.98 1.87
N ALA A 211 25.69 13.81 2.62
CA ALA A 211 25.40 12.56 3.30
C ALA A 211 25.27 11.41 2.29
N LEU A 212 24.50 11.61 1.22
CA LEU A 212 24.33 10.62 0.14
C LEU A 212 25.62 10.40 -0.65
N ALA A 213 26.45 11.42 -0.85
CA ALA A 213 27.75 11.25 -1.52
C ALA A 213 28.73 10.42 -0.68
N ALA A 214 28.64 10.51 0.65
CA ALA A 214 29.55 9.84 1.57
C ALA A 214 29.09 8.42 1.97
N HIS A 215 27.77 8.14 1.93
CA HIS A 215 27.21 6.89 2.46
C HIS A 215 26.08 6.34 1.59
N ALA A 216 26.05 5.01 1.46
CA ALA A 216 24.98 4.32 0.72
C ALA A 216 23.65 4.29 1.47
N THR A 217 23.64 4.36 2.80
CA THR A 217 22.41 4.31 3.61
C THR A 217 22.35 5.53 4.52
N VAL A 218 21.37 6.40 4.28
CA VAL A 218 21.23 7.69 4.95
C VAL A 218 19.85 7.80 5.61
N TYR A 219 19.86 8.19 6.88
CA TYR A 219 18.66 8.46 7.65
C TYR A 219 18.29 9.94 7.60
N LEU A 220 17.02 10.22 7.32
CA LEU A 220 16.38 11.54 7.37
C LEU A 220 15.51 11.61 8.64
N PRO A 221 16.00 12.11 9.79
CA PRO A 221 15.19 12.18 11.02
C PRO A 221 13.94 13.04 10.84
N ALA A 222 13.00 12.97 11.78
CA ALA A 222 11.87 13.89 11.81
C ALA A 222 12.33 15.36 11.77
N GLY A 223 11.69 16.15 10.91
CA GLY A 223 12.06 17.52 10.57
C GLY A 223 11.60 17.90 9.17
N THR A 224 11.63 19.19 8.86
CA THR A 224 11.34 19.71 7.51
C THR A 224 12.63 20.23 6.89
N TYR A 225 13.09 19.57 5.84
CA TYR A 225 14.35 19.85 5.18
C TYR A 225 14.07 20.61 3.89
N LEU A 226 14.29 21.92 3.91
CA LEU A 226 14.07 22.77 2.74
C LEU A 226 15.19 22.51 1.73
N VAL A 227 14.83 22.27 0.47
CA VAL A 227 15.79 22.04 -0.62
C VAL A 227 15.55 23.00 -1.78
N SER A 228 16.63 23.52 -2.34
CA SER A 228 16.65 24.46 -3.47
C SER A 228 17.08 23.82 -4.79
N SER A 229 17.49 22.54 -4.77
CA SER A 229 17.79 21.76 -5.97
C SER A 229 17.50 20.28 -5.76
N THR A 230 17.52 19.51 -6.85
CA THR A 230 17.21 18.07 -6.83
C THR A 230 18.14 17.29 -5.90
N ILE A 231 17.54 16.45 -5.05
CA ILE A 231 18.25 15.42 -4.30
C ILE A 231 18.27 14.14 -5.15
N SER A 232 19.46 13.73 -5.59
CA SER A 232 19.63 12.53 -6.43
C SER A 232 20.18 11.36 -5.63
N LEU A 233 19.58 10.20 -5.81
CA LEU A 233 20.06 8.92 -5.32
C LEU A 233 20.63 8.11 -6.50
N ASP A 234 21.81 7.54 -6.30
CA ASP A 234 22.55 6.72 -7.27
C ASP A 234 22.55 5.23 -6.86
N GLU A 235 23.23 4.40 -7.63
CA GLU A 235 23.26 2.93 -7.52
C GLU A 235 23.33 2.41 -6.07
N GLY A 236 22.38 1.56 -5.69
CA GLY A 236 22.36 0.84 -4.41
C GLY A 236 22.13 1.72 -3.17
N GLN A 237 21.80 3.01 -3.35
CA GLN A 237 21.58 3.91 -2.23
C GLN A 237 20.22 3.71 -1.56
N MET A 238 20.14 4.08 -0.30
CA MET A 238 18.94 4.06 0.51
C MET A 238 18.79 5.38 1.27
N LEU A 239 17.67 6.06 1.05
CA LEU A 239 17.20 7.15 1.91
C LEU A 239 15.95 6.70 2.65
N TYR A 240 15.97 6.79 3.98
CA TYR A 240 14.82 6.43 4.81
C TYR A 240 14.57 7.44 5.91
N GLY A 241 13.32 7.60 6.33
CA GLY A 241 12.95 8.53 7.39
C GLY A 241 12.15 7.90 8.53
N ALA A 242 11.47 8.78 9.27
CA ALA A 242 10.61 8.45 10.40
C ALA A 242 9.11 8.54 10.03
N GLY A 243 8.79 8.20 8.78
CA GLY A 243 7.45 8.36 8.20
C GLY A 243 7.17 9.80 7.75
N ALA A 244 5.90 10.20 7.80
CA ALA A 244 5.46 11.53 7.36
C ALA A 244 6.08 12.71 8.15
N ALA A 245 6.73 12.45 9.29
CA ALA A 245 7.45 13.47 10.05
C ALA A 245 8.81 13.87 9.41
N SER A 246 9.34 13.07 8.48
CA SER A 246 10.57 13.35 7.74
C SER A 246 10.22 13.98 6.40
N VAL A 247 10.16 15.31 6.35
CA VAL A 247 9.64 16.06 5.20
C VAL A 247 10.79 16.64 4.39
N LEU A 248 10.94 16.21 3.14
CA LEU A 248 11.80 16.85 2.15
C LEU A 248 10.97 17.87 1.35
N LYS A 249 11.25 19.16 1.51
CA LYS A 249 10.41 20.23 0.99
C LYS A 249 11.13 21.04 -0.07
N ALA A 250 10.61 21.08 -1.29
CA ALA A 250 11.12 21.97 -2.32
C ALA A 250 10.83 23.43 -1.97
N ILE A 251 11.78 24.32 -2.24
CA ILE A 251 11.62 25.77 -2.04
C ILE A 251 10.57 26.37 -3.00
N ASP A 252 10.41 25.77 -4.17
CA ASP A 252 9.39 26.10 -5.16
C ASP A 252 9.08 24.88 -6.06
N ASN A 253 8.12 25.05 -6.99
CA ASN A 253 7.69 23.99 -7.90
C ASN A 253 8.41 24.04 -9.27
N SER A 254 9.65 24.52 -9.36
CA SER A 254 10.38 24.70 -10.62
C SER A 254 11.28 23.52 -11.02
N PHE A 255 11.57 22.59 -10.10
CA PHE A 255 12.52 21.50 -10.31
C PHE A 255 12.00 20.16 -9.76
N VAL A 256 12.73 19.07 -10.03
CA VAL A 256 12.44 17.74 -9.47
C VAL A 256 12.91 17.70 -8.02
N THR A 257 12.06 17.42 -7.04
CA THR A 257 12.46 17.44 -5.63
C THR A 257 13.43 16.30 -5.32
N LEU A 258 13.07 15.06 -5.69
CA LEU A 258 13.92 13.88 -5.49
C LEU A 258 13.98 13.01 -6.76
N ALA A 259 15.17 12.54 -7.09
CA ALA A 259 15.44 11.72 -8.28
C ALA A 259 16.15 10.40 -7.93
N LEU A 260 15.70 9.31 -8.54
CA LEU A 260 16.36 8.00 -8.53
C LEU A 260 16.96 7.80 -9.93
N THR A 261 18.28 7.78 -10.02
CA THR A 261 18.97 7.92 -11.32
C THR A 261 19.65 6.64 -11.83
N ALA A 262 19.58 5.55 -11.06
CA ALA A 262 20.24 4.28 -11.32
C ALA A 262 19.45 3.12 -10.68
N ASP A 263 20.09 1.97 -10.51
CA ASP A 263 19.52 0.70 -10.08
C ASP A 263 19.67 0.39 -8.57
N PHE A 264 18.81 -0.50 -8.06
CA PHE A 264 18.80 -1.00 -6.68
C PHE A 264 18.59 0.06 -5.58
N ILE A 265 17.92 1.16 -5.91
CA ILE A 265 17.69 2.27 -4.96
C ILE A 265 16.49 1.98 -4.06
N THR A 266 16.60 2.28 -2.76
CA THR A 266 15.48 2.22 -1.81
C THR A 266 15.11 3.61 -1.28
N LEU A 267 13.84 3.98 -1.42
CA LEU A 267 13.27 5.18 -0.81
C LEU A 267 12.10 4.78 0.09
N ARG A 268 12.14 5.13 1.38
CA ARG A 268 11.03 4.76 2.28
C ARG A 268 10.81 5.68 3.47
N ASP A 269 9.59 5.65 4.00
CA ASP A 269 9.23 6.31 5.26
C ASP A 269 9.54 7.83 5.28
N ILE A 270 9.22 8.55 4.20
CA ILE A 270 9.40 10.02 4.10
C ILE A 270 8.18 10.70 3.47
N GLN A 271 8.08 12.01 3.66
CA GLN A 271 7.18 12.89 2.93
C GLN A 271 7.97 13.81 2.00
N ILE A 272 7.46 14.05 0.80
CA ILE A 272 7.98 15.03 -0.16
C ILE A 272 6.93 16.15 -0.32
N GLU A 273 7.33 17.41 -0.20
CA GLU A 273 6.45 18.56 -0.40
C GLU A 273 6.92 19.42 -1.58
N GLY A 274 6.00 19.70 -2.51
CA GLY A 274 6.25 20.53 -3.68
C GLY A 274 7.14 19.87 -4.74
N GLY A 275 7.54 20.68 -5.72
CA GLY A 275 8.31 20.31 -6.89
C GLY A 275 7.50 20.38 -8.19
N LEU A 276 8.21 20.57 -9.30
CA LEU A 276 7.66 20.31 -10.64
C LEU A 276 7.30 18.82 -10.76
N ILE A 277 8.18 17.98 -10.25
CA ILE A 277 7.96 16.55 -10.02
C ILE A 277 8.43 16.24 -8.60
N GLY A 278 7.59 15.63 -7.77
CA GLY A 278 7.98 15.26 -6.41
C GLY A 278 9.05 14.16 -6.42
N LEU A 279 8.80 13.09 -7.16
CA LEU A 279 9.69 11.95 -7.31
C LEU A 279 9.86 11.56 -8.78
N LYS A 280 11.09 11.57 -9.29
CA LYS A 280 11.41 11.13 -10.66
C LYS A 280 12.31 9.89 -10.67
N LEU A 281 11.98 8.89 -11.48
CA LEU A 281 12.81 7.73 -11.79
C LEU A 281 13.21 7.77 -13.26
N TYR A 282 14.51 7.71 -13.55
CA TYR A 282 15.04 7.71 -14.91
C TYR A 282 16.51 7.29 -14.93
N GLY A 283 16.94 6.54 -15.93
CA GLY A 283 18.34 6.10 -16.01
C GLY A 283 19.28 7.21 -16.50
N VAL A 284 20.34 7.51 -15.73
CA VAL A 284 21.35 8.54 -16.08
C VAL A 284 22.73 7.93 -16.30
N SER A 285 23.30 7.35 -15.25
CA SER A 285 24.57 6.62 -15.28
C SER A 285 24.35 5.18 -15.75
N ARG A 286 23.23 4.59 -15.35
CA ARG A 286 22.86 3.18 -15.50
C ARG A 286 21.34 3.05 -15.74
N PRO A 287 20.81 1.87 -16.06
CA PRO A 287 19.36 1.62 -16.02
C PRO A 287 18.76 1.98 -14.65
N CYS A 288 17.55 2.52 -14.63
CA CYS A 288 16.80 2.71 -13.39
C CYS A 288 15.89 1.49 -13.16
N VAL A 289 16.43 0.50 -12.44
CA VAL A 289 15.79 -0.81 -12.25
C VAL A 289 15.93 -1.34 -10.84
N GLN A 290 15.02 -2.23 -10.44
CA GLN A 290 15.00 -2.82 -9.10
C GLN A 290 14.96 -1.77 -7.98
N CYS A 291 14.43 -0.58 -8.26
CA CYS A 291 14.20 0.41 -7.22
C CYS A 291 12.93 0.06 -6.44
N ASN A 292 12.95 0.31 -5.14
CA ASN A 292 11.80 0.14 -4.26
C ASN A 292 11.43 1.47 -3.60
N VAL A 293 10.19 1.90 -3.79
CA VAL A 293 9.61 3.09 -3.15
C VAL A 293 8.45 2.63 -2.27
N SER A 294 8.56 2.80 -0.95
CA SER A 294 7.52 2.32 -0.02
C SER A 294 7.23 3.29 1.11
N ASP A 295 5.96 3.46 1.47
CA ASP A 295 5.55 4.33 2.59
C ASP A 295 5.99 5.80 2.39
N VAL A 296 5.76 6.33 1.18
CA VAL A 296 6.12 7.69 0.79
C VAL A 296 4.86 8.51 0.50
N SER A 297 4.74 9.69 1.11
CA SER A 297 3.73 10.69 0.74
C SER A 297 4.35 11.82 -0.09
N ILE A 298 3.63 12.33 -1.08
CA ILE A 298 4.05 13.43 -1.95
C ILE A 298 2.91 14.44 -2.02
N ILE A 299 3.12 15.66 -1.56
CA ILE A 299 2.05 16.66 -1.41
C ILE A 299 2.37 17.92 -2.22
N GLY A 300 1.44 18.37 -3.04
CA GLY A 300 1.49 19.69 -3.70
C GLY A 300 2.50 19.82 -4.84
N ALA A 301 3.07 18.71 -5.32
CA ALA A 301 3.88 18.69 -6.54
C ALA A 301 3.00 18.79 -7.79
N ALA A 302 3.51 19.36 -8.90
CA ALA A 302 2.73 19.38 -10.14
C ALA A 302 2.49 17.96 -10.67
N THR A 303 3.56 17.16 -10.78
CA THR A 303 3.47 15.70 -10.92
C THR A 303 3.98 15.04 -9.64
N GLY A 304 3.23 14.10 -9.07
CA GLY A 304 3.68 13.38 -7.87
C GLY A 304 4.87 12.48 -8.15
N VAL A 305 4.62 11.40 -8.91
CA VAL A 305 5.63 10.42 -9.33
C VAL A 305 5.73 10.43 -10.85
N GLN A 306 6.95 10.52 -11.38
CA GLN A 306 7.23 10.32 -12.80
C GLN A 306 8.26 9.20 -13.01
N LEU A 307 7.92 8.21 -13.82
CA LEU A 307 8.87 7.28 -14.42
C LEU A 307 9.07 7.72 -15.87
N ASP A 308 10.32 7.92 -16.25
CA ASP A 308 10.67 8.47 -17.55
C ASP A 308 11.68 7.58 -18.27
N GLY A 309 11.32 7.17 -19.49
CA GLY A 309 12.21 6.48 -20.41
C GLY A 309 13.44 7.29 -20.81
N TYR A 310 13.35 8.61 -20.69
CA TYR A 310 14.40 9.59 -20.89
C TYR A 310 15.10 9.46 -22.26
N ASN A 311 16.44 9.48 -22.30
CA ASN A 311 17.17 9.76 -23.53
C ASN A 311 18.01 8.60 -24.10
N ASP A 312 18.28 7.56 -23.33
CA ASP A 312 19.24 6.50 -23.70
C ASP A 312 18.58 5.12 -23.59
N THR A 313 18.54 4.38 -24.71
CA THR A 313 17.92 3.05 -24.77
C THR A 313 18.67 1.99 -23.95
N ASN A 314 19.93 2.25 -23.58
CA ASN A 314 20.70 1.37 -22.69
C ASN A 314 20.49 1.71 -21.21
N LYS A 315 19.70 2.74 -20.89
CA LYS A 315 19.41 3.18 -19.52
C LYS A 315 17.91 3.28 -19.28
N PRO A 316 17.15 2.20 -19.55
CA PRO A 316 15.71 2.16 -19.38
C PRO A 316 15.28 2.36 -17.92
N CYS A 317 14.02 2.75 -17.72
CA CYS A 317 13.36 2.85 -16.41
C CYS A 317 12.31 1.74 -16.27
N TYR A 318 12.67 0.59 -15.71
CA TYR A 318 11.80 -0.60 -15.70
C TYR A 318 12.03 -1.51 -14.50
N TRP A 319 11.10 -2.43 -14.19
CA TRP A 319 11.19 -3.32 -13.01
C TRP A 319 11.32 -2.60 -11.66
N ASN A 320 10.62 -1.48 -11.49
CA ASN A 320 10.58 -0.77 -10.21
C ASN A 320 9.29 -1.10 -9.44
N ASN A 321 9.36 -1.03 -8.11
CA ASN A 321 8.26 -1.37 -7.21
C ASN A 321 7.83 -0.15 -6.38
N PHE A 322 6.53 0.06 -6.29
CA PHE A 322 5.88 1.10 -5.51
C PHE A 322 4.83 0.46 -4.61
N ASP A 323 4.92 0.69 -3.30
CA ASP A 323 4.06 0.07 -2.31
C ASP A 323 3.61 1.10 -1.26
N ARG A 324 2.30 1.35 -1.14
CA ARG A 324 1.74 2.39 -0.24
C ARG A 324 2.32 3.78 -0.49
N VAL A 325 2.34 4.22 -1.75
CA VAL A 325 2.73 5.58 -2.12
C VAL A 325 1.49 6.46 -2.30
N LEU A 326 1.45 7.58 -1.59
CA LEU A 326 0.34 8.53 -1.58
C LEU A 326 0.76 9.85 -2.25
N VAL A 327 0.08 10.24 -3.32
CA VAL A 327 0.23 11.55 -3.96
C VAL A 327 -1.01 12.38 -3.67
N GLU A 328 -0.82 13.57 -3.11
CA GLU A 328 -1.89 14.48 -2.72
C GLU A 328 -1.74 15.86 -3.37
N GLN A 329 -2.87 16.50 -3.68
CA GLN A 329 -2.94 17.89 -4.14
C GLN A 329 -2.11 18.17 -5.40
N MET A 330 -1.99 17.19 -6.29
CA MET A 330 -1.29 17.35 -7.56
C MET A 330 -2.02 18.27 -8.54
N THR A 331 -1.30 19.14 -9.24
CA THR A 331 -1.90 20.05 -10.22
C THR A 331 -1.91 19.51 -11.65
N LEU A 332 -1.08 18.50 -11.96
CA LEU A 332 -0.99 17.88 -13.28
C LEU A 332 -1.25 16.37 -13.21
N HIS A 333 -0.31 15.56 -12.75
CA HIS A 333 -0.46 14.10 -12.69
C HIS A 333 -0.18 13.55 -11.29
N GLY A 334 -0.90 12.51 -10.87
CA GLY A 334 -0.53 11.77 -9.65
C GLY A 334 0.72 10.92 -9.93
N PHE A 335 0.55 9.93 -10.80
CA PHE A 335 1.60 9.05 -11.31
C PHE A 335 1.68 9.18 -12.83
N HIS A 336 2.89 9.30 -13.38
CA HIS A 336 3.11 9.54 -14.80
C HIS A 336 4.20 8.62 -15.35
N LEU A 337 3.86 7.76 -16.32
CA LEU A 337 4.82 6.94 -17.05
C LEU A 337 4.99 7.51 -18.46
N THR A 338 6.12 8.14 -18.72
CA THR A 338 6.39 8.88 -19.96
C THR A 338 7.71 8.48 -20.60
N LYS A 339 7.96 8.99 -21.79
CA LYS A 339 9.22 8.88 -22.51
C LYS A 339 9.56 10.25 -23.08
N SER A 340 10.34 11.03 -22.34
CA SER A 340 10.65 12.41 -22.73
C SER A 340 11.61 12.52 -23.92
N GLY A 341 12.31 11.45 -24.28
CA GLY A 341 13.33 11.46 -25.31
C GLY A 341 13.49 10.12 -26.04
N ALA A 342 14.69 9.83 -26.51
CA ALA A 342 14.97 8.67 -27.36
C ALA A 342 15.11 7.33 -26.61
N GLY A 343 15.02 7.32 -25.28
CA GLY A 343 15.21 6.13 -24.45
C GLY A 343 14.11 5.09 -24.58
N ASP A 344 14.18 4.02 -23.80
CA ASP A 344 13.14 2.97 -23.83
C ASP A 344 11.93 3.36 -22.96
N THR A 345 10.76 2.83 -23.27
CA THR A 345 9.52 3.06 -22.52
C THR A 345 9.60 2.55 -21.08
N PRO A 346 8.93 3.21 -20.10
CA PRO A 346 8.80 2.64 -18.78
C PRO A 346 8.03 1.33 -18.82
N ASN A 347 8.65 0.24 -18.36
CA ASN A 347 8.06 -1.08 -18.47
C ASN A 347 8.19 -1.95 -17.22
N ALA A 348 7.36 -2.98 -17.11
CA ALA A 348 7.35 -3.94 -16.00
C ALA A 348 7.27 -3.33 -14.57
N ASN A 349 6.82 -2.08 -14.41
CA ASN A 349 6.75 -1.42 -13.10
C ASN A 349 5.49 -1.86 -12.32
N LYS A 350 5.63 -1.98 -11.01
CA LYS A 350 4.62 -2.54 -10.10
C LYS A 350 4.16 -1.48 -9.12
N PHE A 351 2.85 -1.20 -9.12
CA PHE A 351 2.21 -0.28 -8.18
C PHE A 351 1.20 -1.08 -7.36
N HIS A 352 1.34 -1.02 -6.04
CA HIS A 352 0.48 -1.71 -5.10
C HIS A 352 0.04 -0.75 -3.99
N ALA A 353 -1.27 -0.66 -3.76
CA ALA A 353 -1.84 0.25 -2.76
C ALA A 353 -1.41 1.73 -2.95
N CYS A 354 -1.16 2.14 -4.19
CA CYS A 354 -0.77 3.52 -4.52
C CYS A 354 -2.02 4.39 -4.73
N ARG A 355 -1.97 5.64 -4.26
CA ARG A 355 -3.15 6.53 -4.24
C ARG A 355 -2.79 7.90 -4.80
N ALA A 356 -3.64 8.44 -5.66
CA ALA A 356 -3.58 9.80 -6.15
C ALA A 356 -4.85 10.54 -5.73
N TYR A 357 -4.74 11.53 -4.84
CA TYR A 357 -5.88 12.22 -4.25
C TYR A 357 -5.76 13.74 -4.42
N SER A 358 -6.62 14.33 -5.23
CA SER A 358 -6.59 15.77 -5.49
C SER A 358 -6.95 16.64 -4.27
N HIS A 359 -7.74 16.12 -3.31
CA HIS A 359 -8.35 16.90 -2.23
C HIS A 359 -9.07 18.18 -2.73
N GLY A 360 -9.63 18.12 -3.94
CA GLY A 360 -10.29 19.26 -4.59
C GLY A 360 -9.34 20.26 -5.27
N THR A 361 -8.03 20.07 -5.20
CA THR A 361 -7.06 20.85 -6.00
C THR A 361 -7.35 20.67 -7.48
N SER A 362 -7.38 21.78 -8.24
CA SER A 362 -7.58 21.70 -9.69
C SER A 362 -6.42 20.95 -10.34
N THR A 363 -6.74 19.83 -10.97
CA THR A 363 -5.78 18.96 -11.65
C THR A 363 -6.05 19.00 -13.14
N THR A 364 -5.11 19.43 -13.98
CA THR A 364 -5.32 19.49 -15.45
C THR A 364 -4.94 18.19 -16.16
N GLY A 365 -4.33 17.22 -15.47
CA GLY A 365 -3.95 15.92 -16.03
C GLY A 365 -4.78 14.77 -15.44
N SER A 366 -4.17 13.79 -14.78
CA SER A 366 -4.85 12.56 -14.37
C SER A 366 -4.27 11.96 -13.09
N GLY A 367 -5.05 11.14 -12.38
CA GLY A 367 -4.56 10.42 -11.19
C GLY A 367 -3.39 9.51 -11.54
N PHE A 368 -3.61 8.59 -12.48
CA PHE A 368 -2.55 7.82 -13.13
C PHE A 368 -2.59 8.10 -14.63
N TYR A 369 -1.47 8.51 -15.19
CA TYR A 369 -1.29 8.65 -16.63
C TYR A 369 -0.17 7.73 -17.09
N ILE A 370 -0.54 6.64 -17.75
CA ILE A 370 0.40 5.75 -18.42
C ILE A 370 0.48 6.27 -19.84
N GLU A 371 1.34 7.26 -20.11
CA GLU A 371 1.42 7.91 -21.43
C GLU A 371 2.05 6.97 -22.46
N ALA A 372 3.26 6.52 -22.15
CA ALA A 372 4.09 5.69 -23.03
C ALA A 372 4.57 4.41 -22.33
N GLY A 373 3.86 3.95 -21.30
CA GLY A 373 4.27 2.76 -20.53
C GLY A 373 3.94 1.47 -21.27
N GLN A 374 4.93 0.60 -21.50
CA GLN A 374 4.74 -0.65 -22.23
C GLN A 374 5.11 -1.89 -21.39
N TYR A 375 4.79 -3.08 -21.91
CA TYR A 375 5.23 -4.38 -21.40
C TYR A 375 5.02 -4.61 -19.88
N ASN A 376 3.77 -4.83 -19.47
CA ASN A 376 3.38 -5.31 -18.13
C ASN A 376 3.59 -4.34 -16.96
N ASN A 377 3.33 -3.04 -17.17
CA ASN A 377 3.05 -2.16 -16.03
C ASN A 377 1.75 -2.60 -15.36
N SER A 378 1.76 -2.82 -14.05
CA SER A 378 0.59 -3.30 -13.32
C SER A 378 0.29 -2.46 -12.10
N LEU A 379 -0.97 -2.05 -11.98
CA LEU A 379 -1.51 -1.27 -10.89
C LEU A 379 -2.54 -2.15 -10.17
N VAL A 380 -2.26 -2.48 -8.92
CA VAL A 380 -3.07 -3.39 -8.10
C VAL A 380 -3.51 -2.65 -6.85
N ASP A 381 -4.81 -2.67 -6.56
CA ASP A 381 -5.42 -1.98 -5.41
C ASP A 381 -5.07 -0.48 -5.37
N CYS A 382 -5.00 0.15 -6.53
CA CYS A 382 -4.66 1.57 -6.67
C CYS A 382 -5.91 2.45 -6.72
N GLU A 383 -5.81 3.66 -6.16
CA GLU A 383 -6.91 4.62 -6.09
C GLU A 383 -6.56 5.94 -6.78
N ALA A 384 -7.48 6.45 -7.60
CA ALA A 384 -7.43 7.80 -8.14
C ALA A 384 -8.73 8.54 -7.80
N ASN A 385 -8.63 9.45 -6.83
CA ASN A 385 -9.69 10.40 -6.48
C ASN A 385 -9.27 11.79 -7.00
N VAL A 386 -9.87 12.22 -8.11
CA VAL A 386 -9.42 13.39 -8.86
C VAL A 386 -10.47 14.49 -8.89
N ALA A 387 -10.01 15.75 -8.94
CA ALA A 387 -10.90 16.89 -9.06
C ALA A 387 -11.62 16.86 -10.40
N GLY A 388 -12.78 17.52 -10.47
CA GLY A 388 -13.60 17.53 -11.67
C GLY A 388 -12.97 18.23 -12.89
N THR A 389 -11.83 18.90 -12.73
CA THR A 389 -11.05 19.49 -13.83
C THR A 389 -10.06 18.51 -14.47
N ALA A 390 -9.91 17.31 -13.91
CA ALA A 390 -9.01 16.29 -14.43
C ALA A 390 -9.50 15.72 -15.78
N GLU A 391 -8.58 15.13 -16.53
CA GLU A 391 -8.91 14.44 -17.77
C GLU A 391 -9.43 13.02 -17.56
N ALA A 392 -8.96 12.34 -16.51
CA ALA A 392 -9.39 10.99 -16.12
C ALA A 392 -8.84 10.63 -14.73
N CYS A 393 -9.44 9.63 -14.08
CA CYS A 393 -8.83 9.01 -12.90
C CYS A 393 -7.61 8.18 -13.32
N PHE A 394 -7.81 7.25 -14.26
CA PHE A 394 -6.77 6.47 -14.94
C PHE A 394 -6.81 6.75 -16.43
N ARG A 395 -5.69 7.19 -17.00
CA ARG A 395 -5.53 7.49 -18.42
C ARG A 395 -4.45 6.58 -19.00
N ILE A 396 -4.82 5.81 -20.03
CA ILE A 396 -3.91 4.92 -20.75
C ILE A 396 -3.68 5.54 -22.12
N GLY A 397 -2.47 6.05 -22.32
CA GLY A 397 -2.05 6.85 -23.46
C GLY A 397 -1.84 6.04 -24.73
N ALA A 398 -1.78 6.76 -25.85
CA ALA A 398 -1.69 6.18 -27.19
C ALA A 398 -0.49 5.26 -27.42
N ASP A 399 0.63 5.46 -26.71
CA ASP A 399 1.85 4.67 -26.85
C ASP A 399 1.97 3.58 -25.77
N SER A 400 0.89 3.31 -25.03
CA SER A 400 0.87 2.30 -23.97
C SER A 400 0.43 0.94 -24.47
N TYR A 401 1.13 -0.10 -24.01
CA TYR A 401 0.90 -1.49 -24.41
C TYR A 401 0.99 -2.43 -23.20
N LYS A 402 0.02 -3.33 -23.02
CA LYS A 402 0.00 -4.30 -21.91
C LYS A 402 0.03 -3.64 -20.53
N THR A 403 -0.95 -2.79 -20.26
CA THR A 403 -1.20 -2.27 -18.92
C THR A 403 -2.23 -3.15 -18.21
N LEU A 404 -1.99 -3.48 -16.95
CA LEU A 404 -2.89 -4.28 -16.12
C LEU A 404 -3.39 -3.46 -14.93
N LEU A 405 -4.71 -3.33 -14.80
CA LEU A 405 -5.40 -2.70 -13.69
C LEU A 405 -6.21 -3.76 -12.94
N ILE A 406 -5.93 -3.94 -11.65
CA ILE A 406 -6.66 -4.88 -10.77
C ILE A 406 -7.18 -4.10 -9.56
N ASN A 407 -8.47 -4.21 -9.31
CA ASN A 407 -9.19 -3.48 -8.27
C ASN A 407 -8.94 -1.94 -8.31
N PRO A 408 -8.94 -1.28 -9.48
CA PRO A 408 -8.79 0.17 -9.50
C PRO A 408 -10.00 0.83 -8.82
N TYR A 409 -9.75 1.75 -7.90
CA TYR A 409 -10.77 2.64 -7.34
C TYR A 409 -10.64 4.00 -8.02
N ALA A 410 -11.64 4.35 -8.82
CA ALA A 410 -11.69 5.64 -9.51
C ALA A 410 -12.87 6.48 -8.99
N GLU A 411 -12.60 7.71 -8.58
CA GLU A 411 -13.60 8.63 -8.00
C GLU A 411 -13.44 10.07 -8.51
N SER A 412 -14.56 10.73 -8.82
CA SER A 412 -14.63 12.15 -9.11
C SER A 412 -16.06 12.69 -8.95
N LEU A 413 -16.20 14.00 -8.67
CA LEU A 413 -17.48 14.66 -8.39
C LEU A 413 -18.27 15.10 -9.64
N ASN A 414 -17.88 14.66 -10.84
CA ASN A 414 -18.53 15.07 -12.10
C ASN A 414 -18.24 14.08 -13.26
N GLY A 415 -18.41 14.54 -14.50
CA GLY A 415 -18.24 13.77 -15.74
C GLY A 415 -16.82 13.30 -16.09
N VAL A 416 -15.85 13.39 -15.17
CA VAL A 416 -14.50 12.85 -15.39
C VAL A 416 -14.58 11.33 -15.60
N PRO A 417 -14.03 10.80 -16.70
CA PRO A 417 -14.01 9.36 -16.95
C PRO A 417 -13.15 8.65 -15.90
N ASN A 418 -13.60 7.47 -15.46
CA ASN A 418 -12.82 6.67 -14.52
C ASN A 418 -11.58 6.07 -15.21
N ILE A 419 -11.78 5.34 -16.31
CA ILE A 419 -10.70 4.87 -17.17
C ILE A 419 -10.87 5.48 -18.56
N LYS A 420 -9.87 6.23 -19.02
CA LYS A 420 -9.79 6.75 -20.40
C LYS A 420 -8.73 5.98 -21.16
N LEU A 421 -9.14 5.22 -22.16
CA LEU A 421 -8.25 4.51 -23.08
C LEU A 421 -8.08 5.38 -24.34
N GLU A 422 -6.89 5.84 -24.63
CA GLU A 422 -6.65 6.70 -25.78
C GLU A 422 -6.54 5.93 -27.08
N ASN A 423 -6.80 6.62 -28.19
CA ASN A 423 -6.59 6.08 -29.53
C ASN A 423 -5.10 5.75 -29.72
N GLY A 424 -4.79 4.46 -29.87
CA GLY A 424 -3.42 3.93 -29.93
C GLY A 424 -3.11 2.96 -28.79
N SER A 425 -3.71 3.16 -27.61
CA SER A 425 -3.52 2.25 -26.47
C SER A 425 -3.94 0.83 -26.84
N ASP A 426 -3.20 -0.16 -26.34
CA ASP A 426 -3.39 -1.56 -26.76
C ASP A 426 -3.17 -2.55 -25.61
N ASP A 427 -3.89 -3.68 -25.67
CA ASP A 427 -3.82 -4.81 -24.74
C ASP A 427 -3.95 -4.40 -23.25
N THR A 428 -4.89 -3.51 -22.92
CA THR A 428 -5.14 -3.13 -21.52
C THR A 428 -6.08 -4.13 -20.83
N GLY A 429 -5.66 -4.70 -19.70
CA GLY A 429 -6.49 -5.57 -18.87
C GLY A 429 -7.06 -4.81 -17.67
N ILE A 430 -8.37 -4.88 -17.46
CA ILE A 430 -9.08 -4.18 -16.38
C ILE A 430 -9.92 -5.19 -15.60
N TYR A 431 -9.68 -5.30 -14.30
CA TYR A 431 -10.35 -6.26 -13.43
C TYR A 431 -10.91 -5.55 -12.21
N ASN A 432 -12.21 -5.75 -11.93
CA ASN A 432 -12.89 -5.29 -10.73
C ASN A 432 -12.80 -3.76 -10.50
N LEU A 433 -13.10 -2.97 -11.53
CA LEU A 433 -13.15 -1.50 -11.41
C LEU A 433 -14.29 -1.06 -10.47
N LEU A 434 -13.93 -0.35 -9.40
CA LEU A 434 -14.86 0.47 -8.63
C LEU A 434 -14.94 1.86 -9.26
N SER A 435 -16.07 2.13 -9.91
CA SER A 435 -16.37 3.39 -10.61
C SER A 435 -17.32 4.24 -9.78
N VAL A 436 -16.80 5.36 -9.27
CA VAL A 436 -17.53 6.32 -8.40
C VAL A 436 -17.42 7.73 -8.99
N SER A 437 -17.85 7.87 -10.24
CA SER A 437 -17.94 9.15 -10.95
C SER A 437 -19.21 9.23 -11.78
N ASP A 438 -19.65 10.45 -12.12
CA ASP A 438 -20.75 10.67 -13.07
C ASP A 438 -20.30 10.49 -14.54
N GLY A 439 -18.99 10.43 -14.78
CA GLY A 439 -18.39 10.15 -16.09
C GLY A 439 -18.49 8.70 -16.52
N ALA A 440 -17.98 8.41 -17.73
CA ALA A 440 -17.92 7.03 -18.22
C ALA A 440 -17.00 6.17 -17.33
N ALA A 441 -17.48 5.00 -16.91
CA ALA A 441 -16.66 4.03 -16.19
C ALA A 441 -15.43 3.62 -17.03
N ILE A 442 -15.64 3.34 -18.32
CA ILE A 442 -14.59 3.14 -19.31
C ILE A 442 -14.94 3.98 -20.54
N TRP A 443 -14.13 5.01 -20.82
CA TRP A 443 -14.17 5.77 -22.06
C TRP A 443 -13.16 5.19 -23.03
N ASP A 444 -13.64 4.37 -23.96
CA ASP A 444 -12.80 3.70 -24.95
C ASP A 444 -12.64 4.54 -26.23
N LEU A 445 -11.41 4.98 -26.50
CA LEU A 445 -10.97 5.53 -27.79
C LEU A 445 -9.95 4.61 -28.49
N SER A 446 -9.59 3.48 -27.88
CA SER A 446 -8.61 2.50 -28.39
C SER A 446 -9.16 1.65 -29.54
N GLY A 447 -10.49 1.63 -29.71
CA GLY A 447 -11.17 0.79 -30.70
C GLY A 447 -11.40 -0.64 -30.22
N GLY A 448 -11.67 -0.82 -28.92
CA GLY A 448 -11.91 -2.13 -28.31
C GLY A 448 -10.65 -2.93 -27.97
N LYS A 449 -9.48 -2.29 -27.90
CA LYS A 449 -8.18 -2.92 -27.62
C LYS A 449 -7.91 -3.08 -26.13
N TYR A 450 -8.91 -3.56 -25.40
CA TYR A 450 -8.82 -3.83 -23.97
C TYR A 450 -9.70 -5.03 -23.61
N ALA A 451 -9.43 -5.63 -22.46
CA ALA A 451 -10.29 -6.62 -21.82
C ALA A 451 -10.72 -6.09 -20.46
N ALA A 452 -12.01 -6.24 -20.15
CA ALA A 452 -12.59 -5.78 -18.90
C ALA A 452 -13.45 -6.89 -18.26
N TYR A 453 -13.16 -7.21 -17.01
CA TYR A 453 -13.89 -8.19 -16.21
C TYR A 453 -14.41 -7.52 -14.94
N ASN A 454 -15.71 -7.65 -14.67
CA ASN A 454 -16.38 -6.98 -13.56
C ASN A 454 -16.04 -5.47 -13.47
N SER A 455 -16.11 -4.76 -14.59
CA SER A 455 -15.59 -3.39 -14.69
C SER A 455 -16.56 -2.47 -15.44
N GLY A 456 -17.39 -1.74 -14.70
CA GLY A 456 -18.24 -0.65 -15.22
C GLY A 456 -19.76 -0.84 -15.10
N TYR A 457 -20.50 0.19 -15.52
CA TYR A 457 -21.96 0.24 -15.61
C TYR A 457 -22.37 0.82 -16.98
N PRO A 458 -23.44 0.31 -17.64
CA PRO A 458 -24.29 -0.81 -17.21
C PRO A 458 -23.68 -2.19 -17.52
N GLU A 459 -22.79 -2.28 -18.50
CA GLU A 459 -22.17 -3.55 -18.90
C GLU A 459 -20.91 -3.83 -18.09
N LYS A 460 -20.97 -4.87 -17.26
CA LYS A 460 -19.90 -5.24 -16.33
C LYS A 460 -18.78 -6.05 -16.98
N ASN A 461 -18.92 -6.47 -18.24
CA ASN A 461 -17.98 -7.38 -18.89
C ASN A 461 -17.79 -7.07 -20.38
N PHE A 462 -16.56 -6.79 -20.80
CA PHE A 462 -16.15 -6.73 -22.21
C PHE A 462 -14.95 -7.66 -22.37
N MET A 463 -15.20 -8.90 -22.80
CA MET A 463 -14.12 -9.79 -23.23
C MET A 463 -13.81 -9.51 -24.69
N GLN A 464 -12.52 -9.38 -25.02
CA GLN A 464 -12.09 -9.35 -26.41
C GLN A 464 -12.60 -10.58 -27.17
N LYS A 465 -12.55 -10.51 -28.51
CA LYS A 465 -12.77 -11.68 -29.38
C LYS A 465 -11.84 -12.83 -28.93
N THR A 466 -12.40 -13.77 -28.19
CA THR A 466 -11.68 -14.90 -27.62
C THR A 466 -11.85 -16.09 -28.55
N VAL A 467 -10.75 -16.71 -28.96
CA VAL A 467 -10.79 -17.97 -29.69
C VAL A 467 -10.97 -19.08 -28.67
N VAL A 468 -12.20 -19.58 -28.56
CA VAL A 468 -12.49 -20.76 -27.75
C VAL A 468 -12.09 -21.99 -28.57
N THR A 469 -11.08 -22.75 -28.11
CA THR A 469 -10.63 -23.97 -28.80
C THR A 469 -11.57 -25.16 -28.58
N ASP A 470 -12.44 -25.10 -27.55
CA ASP A 470 -13.54 -26.04 -27.32
C ASP A 470 -14.73 -25.34 -26.63
N MET A 471 -15.82 -25.12 -27.38
CA MET A 471 -17.10 -24.58 -26.89
C MET A 471 -18.22 -25.42 -27.48
N LYS A 472 -19.12 -25.95 -26.64
CA LYS A 472 -20.38 -26.53 -27.14
C LYS A 472 -21.57 -25.72 -26.69
N ALA A 473 -21.90 -24.71 -27.49
CA ALA A 473 -23.16 -23.98 -27.44
C ALA A 473 -23.58 -23.67 -28.89
N THR A 474 -24.68 -24.26 -29.36
CA THR A 474 -25.18 -24.02 -30.73
C THR A 474 -26.06 -22.76 -30.82
N LEU A 475 -26.88 -22.50 -29.80
CA LEU A 475 -27.49 -21.22 -29.47
C LEU A 475 -28.07 -21.34 -28.06
N GLN A 476 -27.68 -20.46 -27.12
CA GLN A 476 -28.27 -20.40 -25.79
C GLN A 476 -28.70 -18.96 -25.51
N ARG A 477 -29.97 -18.68 -25.79
CA ARG A 477 -30.64 -17.41 -25.49
C ARG A 477 -31.95 -17.74 -24.77
N TYR A 478 -32.43 -16.81 -23.95
CA TYR A 478 -33.74 -16.87 -23.28
C TYR A 478 -34.56 -15.61 -23.56
N ASP A 479 -34.24 -14.92 -24.65
CA ASP A 479 -34.93 -13.71 -25.08
C ASP A 479 -36.34 -14.07 -25.56
N THR A 480 -37.33 -13.31 -25.08
CA THR A 480 -38.76 -13.56 -25.29
C THR A 480 -39.39 -12.46 -26.13
N GLU A 481 -40.20 -12.84 -27.10
CA GLU A 481 -41.01 -11.93 -27.90
C GLU A 481 -42.51 -12.20 -27.70
N TYR A 482 -43.33 -11.15 -27.75
CA TYR A 482 -44.79 -11.24 -27.76
C TYR A 482 -45.34 -10.86 -29.15
N ILE A 483 -46.10 -11.76 -29.76
CA ILE A 483 -46.67 -11.60 -31.11
C ILE A 483 -48.20 -11.65 -31.00
N ASP A 484 -48.88 -10.56 -31.32
CA ASP A 484 -50.35 -10.46 -31.29
C ASP A 484 -50.88 -9.94 -32.62
N THR A 485 -51.15 -10.87 -33.54
CA THR A 485 -51.56 -10.54 -34.91
C THR A 485 -52.30 -11.71 -35.55
N SER A 486 -52.85 -11.47 -36.74
CA SER A 486 -53.48 -12.47 -37.60
C SER A 486 -52.73 -12.57 -38.94
N GLY A 487 -52.79 -13.72 -39.61
CA GLY A 487 -52.08 -13.95 -40.87
C GLY A 487 -50.80 -14.77 -40.66
N THR A 488 -49.70 -14.43 -41.34
CA THR A 488 -48.43 -15.17 -41.25
C THR A 488 -47.35 -14.30 -40.61
N VAL A 489 -46.61 -14.87 -39.66
CA VAL A 489 -45.39 -14.28 -39.09
C VAL A 489 -44.26 -15.27 -39.22
N THR A 490 -43.19 -14.87 -39.88
CA THR A 490 -41.96 -15.66 -39.93
C THR A 490 -41.05 -15.22 -38.80
N LEU A 491 -40.67 -16.17 -37.94
CA LEU A 491 -39.74 -15.95 -36.85
C LEU A 491 -38.32 -15.78 -37.37
N ASP A 492 -37.54 -14.96 -36.67
CA ASP A 492 -36.09 -14.89 -36.87
C ASP A 492 -35.34 -15.54 -35.70
N LEU A 493 -34.00 -15.48 -35.74
CA LEU A 493 -33.13 -16.08 -34.72
C LEU A 493 -32.77 -15.11 -33.58
N SER A 494 -33.44 -13.95 -33.49
CA SER A 494 -33.18 -12.97 -32.45
C SER A 494 -33.80 -13.37 -31.10
N HIS A 495 -34.86 -14.18 -31.11
CA HIS A 495 -35.53 -14.68 -29.91
C HIS A 495 -35.64 -16.21 -29.92
N SER A 496 -35.82 -16.78 -28.72
CA SER A 496 -35.88 -18.24 -28.51
C SER A 496 -37.23 -18.69 -27.97
N VAL A 497 -38.02 -17.75 -27.43
CA VAL A 497 -39.35 -17.97 -26.88
C VAL A 497 -40.30 -16.95 -27.47
N HIS A 498 -41.36 -17.43 -28.13
CA HIS A 498 -42.38 -16.59 -28.72
C HIS A 498 -43.72 -16.90 -28.07
N LEU A 499 -44.25 -15.90 -27.37
CA LEU A 499 -45.60 -15.92 -26.82
C LEU A 499 -46.52 -15.35 -27.88
N VAL A 500 -47.43 -16.18 -28.41
CA VAL A 500 -48.24 -15.81 -29.56
C VAL A 500 -49.72 -15.75 -29.21
N SER A 501 -50.40 -14.74 -29.74
CA SER A 501 -51.85 -14.53 -29.64
C SER A 501 -52.45 -14.55 -31.04
N SER A 502 -53.45 -15.40 -31.24
CA SER A 502 -54.30 -15.46 -32.44
C SER A 502 -55.71 -14.92 -32.16
N TYR A 503 -55.85 -14.04 -31.16
CA TYR A 503 -57.15 -13.50 -30.72
C TYR A 503 -57.85 -12.72 -31.83
N SER A 504 -57.07 -12.01 -32.66
CA SER A 504 -57.55 -11.20 -33.78
C SER A 504 -57.82 -11.99 -35.07
N GLY A 505 -57.42 -13.27 -35.14
CA GLY A 505 -57.61 -14.17 -36.28
C GLY A 505 -56.61 -15.32 -36.30
N ALA A 506 -56.80 -16.32 -37.17
CA ALA A 506 -55.85 -17.42 -37.32
C ALA A 506 -54.43 -16.94 -37.64
N LEU A 507 -53.43 -17.60 -37.07
CA LEU A 507 -52.03 -17.20 -37.14
C LEU A 507 -51.17 -18.37 -37.64
N VAL A 508 -50.35 -18.14 -38.65
CA VAL A 508 -49.30 -19.05 -39.11
C VAL A 508 -47.97 -18.52 -38.61
N VAL A 509 -47.25 -19.30 -37.83
CA VAL A 509 -45.91 -19.00 -37.34
C VAL A 509 -44.92 -19.82 -38.16
N GLU A 510 -44.17 -19.16 -39.04
CA GLU A 510 -43.15 -19.84 -39.83
C GLU A 510 -41.82 -19.82 -39.09
N LEU A 511 -41.27 -21.00 -38.83
CA LEU A 511 -39.90 -21.17 -38.39
C LEU A 511 -38.94 -20.75 -39.52
N PRO A 512 -37.76 -20.21 -39.21
CA PRO A 512 -36.75 -20.00 -40.23
C PRO A 512 -36.34 -21.35 -40.84
N LEU A 513 -35.78 -21.34 -42.05
CA LEU A 513 -35.31 -22.57 -42.72
C LEU A 513 -34.35 -23.34 -41.79
N ALA A 514 -34.56 -24.64 -41.59
CA ALA A 514 -33.80 -25.45 -40.64
C ALA A 514 -32.30 -25.44 -40.94
N SER A 515 -31.94 -25.41 -42.23
CA SER A 515 -30.57 -25.26 -42.73
C SER A 515 -29.87 -23.98 -42.29
N THR A 516 -30.63 -22.96 -41.87
CA THR A 516 -30.11 -21.70 -41.33
C THR A 516 -30.10 -21.63 -39.81
N ALA A 517 -30.57 -22.68 -39.14
CA ALA A 517 -30.85 -22.67 -37.70
C ALA A 517 -30.27 -23.90 -36.97
N GLU A 518 -29.18 -24.50 -37.46
CA GLU A 518 -28.60 -25.72 -36.85
C GLU A 518 -28.29 -25.53 -35.35
N GLY A 519 -28.85 -26.42 -34.53
CA GLY A 519 -28.69 -26.45 -33.08
C GLY A 519 -29.40 -25.31 -32.34
N VAL A 520 -30.29 -24.57 -33.01
CA VAL A 520 -31.19 -23.59 -32.41
C VAL A 520 -32.41 -24.29 -31.82
N SER A 521 -32.86 -23.83 -30.64
CA SER A 521 -34.14 -24.20 -30.06
C SER A 521 -35.12 -23.03 -30.07
N ILE A 522 -36.34 -23.26 -30.55
CA ILE A 522 -37.44 -22.29 -30.57
C ILE A 522 -38.63 -22.87 -29.83
N THR A 523 -39.23 -22.07 -28.94
CA THR A 523 -40.51 -22.38 -28.31
C THR A 523 -41.60 -21.42 -28.78
N VAL A 524 -42.70 -21.97 -29.28
CA VAL A 524 -43.91 -21.21 -29.59
C VAL A 524 -45.00 -21.63 -28.62
N LYS A 525 -45.58 -20.67 -27.91
CA LYS A 525 -46.66 -20.92 -26.95
C LYS A 525 -47.85 -20.02 -27.27
N LYS A 526 -49.00 -20.63 -27.52
CA LYS A 526 -50.26 -19.90 -27.67
C LYS A 526 -50.74 -19.44 -26.29
N ILE A 527 -51.01 -18.16 -26.12
CA ILE A 527 -51.40 -17.58 -24.82
C ILE A 527 -52.81 -17.01 -24.77
N ASP A 528 -53.55 -17.01 -25.87
CA ASP A 528 -54.91 -16.47 -25.92
C ASP A 528 -55.98 -17.58 -25.95
N ILE A 529 -57.20 -17.21 -25.51
CA ILE A 529 -58.36 -18.10 -25.38
C ILE A 529 -59.18 -18.30 -26.66
N SER A 530 -58.79 -17.69 -27.79
CA SER A 530 -59.58 -17.80 -29.01
C SER A 530 -59.53 -19.21 -29.59
N GLY A 531 -60.62 -19.63 -30.24
CA GLY A 531 -60.69 -20.89 -30.98
C GLY A 531 -59.92 -20.88 -32.32
N ASN A 532 -59.20 -19.79 -32.61
CA ASN A 532 -58.36 -19.69 -33.79
C ASN A 532 -57.08 -20.51 -33.58
N ILE A 533 -56.71 -21.29 -34.59
CA ILE A 533 -55.54 -22.17 -34.54
C ILE A 533 -54.28 -21.35 -34.85
N VAL A 534 -53.22 -21.61 -34.09
CA VAL A 534 -51.86 -21.22 -34.44
C VAL A 534 -51.21 -22.40 -35.16
N THR A 535 -50.79 -22.18 -36.40
CA THR A 535 -50.12 -23.19 -37.22
C THR A 535 -48.63 -22.88 -37.27
N ILE A 536 -47.80 -23.76 -36.71
CA ILE A 536 -46.34 -23.68 -36.84
C ILE A 536 -45.91 -24.51 -38.05
N ARG A 537 -45.12 -23.91 -38.94
CA ARG A 537 -44.53 -24.60 -40.10
C ARG A 537 -43.18 -24.04 -40.45
N GLU A 538 -42.48 -24.62 -41.40
CA GLU A 538 -41.22 -24.06 -41.88
C GLU A 538 -41.45 -23.05 -43.01
N ALA A 539 -40.76 -21.90 -42.96
CA ALA A 539 -40.83 -20.89 -44.00
C ALA A 539 -40.44 -21.46 -45.38
N GLY A 540 -41.02 -20.92 -46.46
CA GLY A 540 -40.68 -21.34 -47.82
C GLY A 540 -41.29 -22.67 -48.27
N GLY A 541 -42.21 -23.23 -47.47
CA GLY A 541 -42.92 -24.46 -47.81
C GLY A 541 -42.15 -25.74 -47.50
N GLY A 542 -41.20 -25.68 -46.55
CA GLY A 542 -40.57 -26.88 -45.98
C GLY A 542 -41.56 -27.75 -45.20
N ASP A 543 -41.16 -28.97 -44.88
CA ASP A 543 -42.07 -29.97 -44.31
C ASP A 543 -42.55 -29.61 -42.89
N GLY A 544 -41.94 -28.64 -42.20
CA GLY A 544 -42.32 -28.22 -40.84
C GLY A 544 -41.68 -29.08 -39.75
N PRO A 545 -41.95 -28.80 -38.47
CA PRO A 545 -41.40 -29.58 -37.36
C PRO A 545 -41.87 -31.05 -37.40
N ASP A 546 -40.93 -31.99 -37.26
CA ASP A 546 -41.13 -33.44 -37.48
C ASP A 546 -41.72 -33.79 -38.86
N GLY A 547 -41.54 -32.91 -39.85
CA GLY A 547 -42.01 -33.13 -41.23
C GLY A 547 -43.50 -32.89 -41.44
N ALA A 548 -44.18 -32.18 -40.54
CA ALA A 548 -45.52 -31.64 -40.77
C ALA A 548 -45.75 -30.28 -40.11
N ASP A 549 -46.83 -29.59 -40.50
CA ASP A 549 -47.37 -28.46 -39.73
C ASP A 549 -47.75 -28.91 -38.31
N PHE A 550 -47.40 -28.11 -37.30
CA PHE A 550 -47.80 -28.32 -35.91
C PHE A 550 -48.89 -27.33 -35.51
N PHE A 551 -49.95 -27.79 -34.85
CA PHE A 551 -51.11 -26.95 -34.55
C PHE A 551 -51.29 -26.76 -33.05
N LEU A 552 -51.41 -25.50 -32.61
CA LEU A 552 -51.78 -25.12 -31.24
C LEU A 552 -53.20 -24.56 -31.27
N GLY A 553 -54.13 -25.26 -30.61
CA GLY A 553 -55.57 -24.95 -30.71
C GLY A 553 -56.18 -24.37 -29.45
N GLY A 554 -55.62 -24.69 -28.28
CA GLY A 554 -56.05 -24.19 -26.99
C GLY A 554 -55.09 -23.16 -26.40
N GLU A 555 -55.60 -22.35 -25.48
CA GLU A 555 -54.75 -21.53 -24.62
C GLU A 555 -53.74 -22.41 -23.87
N ASN A 556 -52.48 -21.98 -23.81
CA ASN A 556 -51.34 -22.67 -23.20
C ASN A 556 -50.78 -23.88 -23.96
N ASP A 557 -51.33 -24.22 -25.11
CA ASP A 557 -50.66 -25.17 -26.00
C ASP A 557 -49.27 -24.64 -26.40
N TYR A 558 -48.28 -25.52 -26.40
CA TYR A 558 -46.92 -25.17 -26.77
C TYR A 558 -46.20 -26.27 -27.54
N VAL A 559 -45.18 -25.84 -28.26
CA VAL A 559 -44.21 -26.72 -28.89
C VAL A 559 -42.81 -26.13 -28.76
N THR A 560 -41.85 -26.94 -28.36
CA THR A 560 -40.42 -26.62 -28.40
C THR A 560 -39.79 -27.50 -29.46
N MET A 561 -39.08 -26.87 -30.39
CA MET A 561 -38.41 -27.56 -31.49
C MET A 561 -36.93 -27.22 -31.49
N VAL A 562 -36.13 -28.16 -31.98
CA VAL A 562 -34.69 -27.97 -32.21
C VAL A 562 -34.40 -28.27 -33.67
N SER A 563 -33.70 -27.36 -34.35
CA SER A 563 -33.21 -27.66 -35.69
C SER A 563 -31.90 -28.43 -35.61
N ASN A 564 -31.75 -29.43 -36.47
CA ASN A 564 -30.50 -30.16 -36.67
C ASN A 564 -29.80 -29.78 -37.98
N GLY A 565 -30.19 -28.66 -38.61
CA GLY A 565 -29.65 -28.22 -39.90
C GLY A 565 -30.30 -28.88 -41.13
N ALA A 566 -31.02 -30.00 -40.97
CA ALA A 566 -31.77 -30.64 -42.06
C ALA A 566 -33.29 -30.48 -41.92
N GLY A 567 -33.79 -30.38 -40.69
CA GLY A 567 -35.19 -30.16 -40.39
C GLY A 567 -35.38 -29.70 -38.94
N TRP A 568 -36.59 -29.26 -38.61
CA TRP A 568 -36.99 -28.96 -37.25
C TRP A 568 -37.54 -30.22 -36.59
N HIS A 569 -37.13 -30.48 -35.34
CA HIS A 569 -37.56 -31.66 -34.58
C HIS A 569 -38.29 -31.22 -33.32
N VAL A 570 -39.50 -31.74 -33.08
CA VAL A 570 -40.22 -31.46 -31.83
C VAL A 570 -39.54 -32.22 -30.70
N VAL A 571 -39.10 -31.49 -29.68
CA VAL A 571 -38.46 -32.08 -28.49
C VAL A 571 -39.36 -31.99 -27.26
N ALA A 572 -40.38 -31.13 -27.28
CA ALA A 572 -41.41 -31.08 -26.25
C ALA A 572 -42.71 -30.48 -26.78
N SER A 573 -43.85 -31.07 -26.41
CA SER A 573 -45.17 -30.46 -26.58
C SER A 573 -46.17 -31.14 -25.63
N ASN A 574 -47.25 -30.44 -25.31
CA ASN A 574 -48.41 -30.99 -24.61
C ASN A 574 -49.50 -31.54 -25.56
N ARG A 575 -49.26 -31.57 -26.89
CA ARG A 575 -50.26 -31.91 -27.92
C ARG A 575 -49.76 -32.87 -29.02
N SER A 576 -48.61 -33.51 -28.86
CA SER A 576 -48.10 -34.48 -29.85
C SER A 576 -49.02 -35.69 -30.04
N ALA A 577 -49.11 -36.23 -31.25
CA ALA A 577 -49.89 -37.43 -31.53
C ALA A 577 -49.31 -38.66 -30.81
N GLY A 578 -50.17 -39.52 -30.24
CA GLY A 578 -49.76 -40.79 -29.64
C GLY A 578 -49.12 -41.72 -30.69
N ASN A 579 -48.13 -42.50 -30.29
CA ASN A 579 -47.42 -43.34 -31.25
C ASN A 579 -48.32 -44.49 -31.75
N THR A 580 -48.40 -44.62 -33.08
CA THR A 580 -49.34 -45.52 -33.75
C THR A 580 -48.57 -46.46 -34.67
N ARG A 581 -48.87 -47.76 -34.65
CA ARG A 581 -48.23 -48.77 -35.52
C ARG A 581 -49.27 -49.47 -36.38
N PHE A 582 -49.02 -49.55 -37.68
CA PHE A 582 -49.80 -50.39 -38.60
C PHE A 582 -49.09 -51.72 -38.84
N TYR A 583 -49.86 -52.81 -38.95
CA TYR A 583 -49.35 -54.11 -39.37
C TYR A 583 -50.40 -54.89 -40.16
N GLU A 584 -50.01 -55.42 -41.31
CA GLU A 584 -50.80 -56.38 -42.08
C GLU A 584 -50.11 -57.73 -42.11
N GLY A 585 -50.85 -58.79 -41.78
CA GLY A 585 -50.29 -60.13 -41.81
C GLY A 585 -51.27 -61.20 -41.38
N THR A 586 -50.73 -62.39 -41.14
CA THR A 586 -51.47 -63.57 -40.69
C THR A 586 -50.71 -64.23 -39.55
N GLY A 587 -51.39 -65.05 -38.73
CA GLY A 587 -50.75 -65.72 -37.60
C GLY A 587 -50.79 -64.89 -36.32
N THR A 588 -49.74 -64.87 -35.51
CA THR A 588 -49.70 -64.12 -34.23
C THR A 588 -48.76 -62.93 -34.32
N TYR A 589 -49.23 -61.77 -33.88
CA TYR A 589 -48.46 -60.56 -33.73
C TYR A 589 -48.47 -60.15 -32.25
N ASP A 590 -47.30 -60.16 -31.62
CA ASP A 590 -47.15 -59.78 -30.22
C ASP A 590 -47.16 -58.25 -30.09
N ILE A 591 -48.04 -57.74 -29.22
CA ILE A 591 -48.22 -56.31 -29.01
C ILE A 591 -47.11 -55.79 -28.10
N ASP A 592 -46.46 -54.72 -28.56
CA ASP A 592 -45.34 -54.06 -27.90
C ASP A 592 -45.86 -52.84 -27.11
N MET A 593 -45.60 -52.82 -25.81
CA MET A 593 -46.12 -51.78 -24.90
C MET A 593 -45.45 -50.42 -25.09
N ALA A 594 -44.51 -50.29 -26.04
CA ALA A 594 -43.98 -49.00 -26.48
C ALA A 594 -44.90 -48.27 -27.47
N VAL A 595 -46.04 -48.83 -27.90
CA VAL A 595 -46.97 -48.20 -28.85
C VAL A 595 -48.38 -48.13 -28.27
N ASP A 596 -49.01 -46.96 -28.34
CA ASP A 596 -50.31 -46.70 -27.74
C ASP A 596 -51.48 -47.15 -28.63
N ILE A 597 -51.33 -47.07 -29.97
CA ILE A 597 -52.38 -47.41 -30.94
C ILE A 597 -51.87 -48.36 -32.02
N TYR A 598 -52.59 -49.45 -32.25
CA TYR A 598 -52.32 -50.43 -33.30
C TYR A 598 -53.43 -50.45 -34.33
N LEU A 599 -53.05 -50.31 -35.60
CA LEU A 599 -53.93 -50.46 -36.77
C LEU A 599 -53.58 -51.79 -37.45
N LEU A 600 -54.40 -52.81 -37.26
CA LEU A 600 -54.09 -54.16 -37.72
C LEU A 600 -54.97 -54.57 -38.90
N SER A 601 -54.33 -55.12 -39.93
CA SER A 601 -55.01 -55.69 -41.10
C SER A 601 -54.81 -57.20 -41.14
N SER A 602 -55.90 -57.93 -41.26
CA SER A 602 -55.93 -59.37 -41.47
C SER A 602 -56.34 -59.72 -42.91
N TYR A 603 -56.11 -58.82 -43.87
CA TYR A 603 -56.60 -58.98 -45.25
C TYR A 603 -56.11 -60.28 -45.90
N GLY A 604 -54.83 -60.62 -45.70
CA GLY A 604 -54.21 -61.85 -46.22
C GLY A 604 -54.58 -63.14 -45.49
N GLY A 605 -55.28 -63.07 -44.35
CA GLY A 605 -55.65 -64.23 -43.52
C GLY A 605 -55.79 -63.87 -42.04
N GLY A 606 -56.39 -64.76 -41.23
CA GLY A 606 -56.64 -64.50 -39.81
C GLY A 606 -55.39 -64.10 -39.03
N LEU A 607 -55.52 -63.03 -38.22
CA LEU A 607 -54.44 -62.46 -37.43
C LEU A 607 -54.81 -62.47 -35.96
N THR A 608 -53.86 -62.80 -35.08
CA THR A 608 -54.02 -62.77 -33.63
C THR A 608 -53.11 -61.69 -33.06
N ALA A 609 -53.70 -60.62 -32.53
CA ALA A 609 -53.00 -59.58 -31.80
C ALA A 609 -52.85 -60.03 -30.35
N ARG A 610 -51.68 -60.53 -29.98
CA ARG A 610 -51.47 -61.15 -28.67
C ARG A 610 -50.84 -60.15 -27.71
N LEU A 611 -51.60 -59.80 -26.69
CA LEU A 611 -51.14 -58.98 -25.57
C LEU A 611 -50.16 -59.80 -24.72
N PRO A 612 -49.17 -59.17 -24.08
CA PRO A 612 -48.35 -59.84 -23.08
C PRO A 612 -49.22 -60.28 -21.89
N PRO A 613 -48.72 -61.18 -21.01
CA PRO A 613 -49.41 -61.52 -19.77
C PRO A 613 -49.79 -60.24 -19.00
N ALA A 614 -51.00 -60.16 -18.48
CA ALA A 614 -51.49 -58.94 -17.84
C ALA A 614 -50.61 -58.49 -16.66
N ASP A 615 -49.94 -59.43 -15.99
CA ASP A 615 -49.04 -59.21 -14.86
C ASP A 615 -47.57 -58.90 -15.27
N ALA A 616 -47.27 -58.84 -16.57
CA ALA A 616 -45.97 -58.40 -17.06
C ALA A 616 -45.70 -56.93 -16.67
N VAL A 617 -44.46 -56.60 -16.30
CA VAL A 617 -44.08 -55.28 -15.76
C VAL A 617 -44.38 -54.15 -16.75
N GLU A 618 -44.14 -54.41 -18.03
CA GLU A 618 -44.42 -53.49 -19.13
C GLU A 618 -45.91 -53.28 -19.38
N ALA A 619 -46.79 -54.18 -18.92
CA ALA A 619 -48.22 -54.17 -19.19
C ALA A 619 -49.03 -53.41 -18.12
N VAL A 620 -48.63 -53.47 -16.85
CA VAL A 620 -49.43 -52.93 -15.73
C VAL A 620 -49.73 -51.44 -15.91
N GLY A 621 -51.02 -51.09 -15.97
CA GLY A 621 -51.49 -49.71 -16.11
C GLY A 621 -51.40 -49.13 -17.53
N ARG A 622 -50.92 -49.90 -18.51
CA ARG A 622 -50.89 -49.47 -19.92
C ARG A 622 -52.25 -49.60 -20.57
N VAL A 623 -52.55 -48.62 -21.42
CA VAL A 623 -53.75 -48.57 -22.25
C VAL A 623 -53.32 -48.76 -23.70
N ILE A 624 -53.92 -49.72 -24.38
CA ILE A 624 -53.61 -50.02 -25.78
C ILE A 624 -54.92 -50.02 -26.56
N THR A 625 -54.92 -49.34 -27.71
CA THR A 625 -56.03 -49.42 -28.66
C THR A 625 -55.63 -50.24 -29.87
N ILE A 626 -56.40 -51.29 -30.20
CA ILE A 626 -56.21 -52.13 -31.38
C ILE A 626 -57.43 -51.96 -32.28
N LYS A 627 -57.21 -51.59 -33.55
CA LYS A 627 -58.28 -51.40 -34.53
C LYS A 627 -58.04 -52.24 -35.77
N LYS A 628 -59.07 -52.97 -36.21
CA LYS A 628 -59.05 -53.66 -37.49
C LYS A 628 -59.28 -52.66 -38.63
N THR A 629 -58.37 -52.63 -39.59
CA THR A 629 -58.37 -51.62 -40.67
C THR A 629 -58.60 -52.17 -42.06
N ASP A 630 -59.02 -53.42 -42.21
CA ASP A 630 -59.30 -54.01 -43.51
C ASP A 630 -60.73 -54.56 -43.63
N PRO A 631 -61.30 -54.60 -44.85
CA PRO A 631 -62.65 -55.08 -45.08
C PRO A 631 -62.77 -56.59 -45.32
N SER A 632 -61.70 -57.38 -45.17
CA SER A 632 -61.79 -58.82 -45.38
C SER A 632 -62.68 -59.49 -44.34
N SER A 633 -63.19 -60.68 -44.67
CA SER A 633 -63.94 -61.51 -43.73
C SER A 633 -63.07 -62.17 -42.66
N ASN A 634 -61.75 -62.00 -42.70
CA ASN A 634 -60.82 -62.53 -41.72
C ASN A 634 -60.84 -61.67 -40.45
N TYR A 635 -60.61 -62.29 -39.30
CA TYR A 635 -60.66 -61.59 -38.01
C TYR A 635 -59.26 -61.15 -37.56
N VAL A 636 -59.22 -60.00 -36.88
CA VAL A 636 -58.14 -59.68 -35.94
C VAL A 636 -58.61 -60.15 -34.57
N THR A 637 -57.96 -61.17 -34.04
CA THR A 637 -58.29 -61.80 -32.75
C THR A 637 -57.36 -61.23 -31.69
N VAL A 638 -57.88 -60.39 -30.80
CA VAL A 638 -57.10 -59.90 -29.65
C VAL A 638 -57.09 -60.99 -28.57
N SER A 639 -55.91 -61.51 -28.27
CA SER A 639 -55.71 -62.55 -27.25
C SER A 639 -54.64 -62.14 -26.25
N GLU A 640 -54.36 -63.01 -25.29
CA GLU A 640 -53.31 -62.80 -24.30
C GLU A 640 -52.37 -64.01 -24.32
N GLN A 641 -51.07 -63.76 -24.19
CA GLN A 641 -50.09 -64.83 -24.08
C GLN A 641 -50.24 -65.59 -22.76
N GLY A 642 -50.56 -66.88 -22.85
CA GLY A 642 -50.74 -67.74 -21.67
C GLY A 642 -52.03 -67.50 -20.88
N GLY A 643 -52.81 -66.49 -21.27
CA GLY A 643 -54.12 -66.17 -20.70
C GLY A 643 -55.25 -66.45 -21.68
N SER A 644 -56.49 -66.18 -21.23
CA SER A 644 -57.66 -66.37 -22.09
C SER A 644 -57.94 -65.16 -23.00
N GLY A 645 -57.36 -64.00 -22.74
CA GLY A 645 -57.58 -62.75 -23.49
C GLY A 645 -58.35 -61.69 -22.69
N PRO A 646 -58.54 -60.49 -23.25
CA PRO A 646 -59.30 -59.41 -22.58
C PRO A 646 -60.71 -59.84 -22.18
N ASP A 647 -61.13 -59.50 -20.96
CA ASP A 647 -62.37 -59.96 -20.32
C ASP A 647 -62.55 -61.49 -20.29
N GLY A 648 -61.43 -62.23 -20.26
CA GLY A 648 -61.40 -63.67 -20.00
C GLY A 648 -61.60 -64.56 -21.23
N TYR A 649 -61.60 -64.02 -22.45
CA TYR A 649 -61.59 -64.80 -23.69
C TYR A 649 -61.05 -63.99 -24.89
N ALA A 650 -60.66 -64.67 -25.97
CA ALA A 650 -60.11 -64.02 -27.14
C ALA A 650 -61.18 -63.22 -27.90
N GLN A 651 -60.86 -61.97 -28.25
CA GLN A 651 -61.81 -61.01 -28.79
C GLN A 651 -61.62 -60.80 -30.29
N ASN A 652 -62.61 -61.17 -31.08
CA ASN A 652 -62.57 -60.98 -32.53
C ASN A 652 -63.08 -59.59 -32.91
N LEU A 653 -62.24 -58.85 -33.64
CA LEU A 653 -62.63 -57.72 -34.47
C LEU A 653 -62.91 -58.27 -35.87
N LYS A 654 -64.18 -58.30 -36.23
CA LYS A 654 -64.71 -59.01 -37.41
C LYS A 654 -64.91 -58.08 -38.60
N SER A 655 -65.33 -56.86 -38.35
CA SER A 655 -65.68 -55.91 -39.40
C SER A 655 -64.65 -54.81 -39.55
N HIS A 656 -64.63 -54.21 -40.74
CA HIS A 656 -63.79 -53.07 -41.02
C HIS A 656 -64.07 -51.95 -40.01
N TYR A 657 -63.00 -51.40 -39.43
CA TYR A 657 -63.00 -50.31 -38.45
C TYR A 657 -63.42 -50.65 -37.02
N GLU A 658 -63.73 -51.91 -36.70
CA GLU A 658 -63.92 -52.29 -35.31
C GLU A 658 -62.62 -52.08 -34.51
N ALA A 659 -62.73 -51.45 -33.36
CA ALA A 659 -61.63 -51.21 -32.43
C ALA A 659 -61.94 -51.77 -31.04
N ILE A 660 -60.87 -52.00 -30.30
CA ILE A 660 -60.92 -52.37 -28.90
C ILE A 660 -59.79 -51.66 -28.17
N THR A 661 -60.14 -50.96 -27.10
CA THR A 661 -59.17 -50.40 -26.18
C THR A 661 -59.20 -51.21 -24.91
N VAL A 662 -58.02 -51.67 -24.50
CA VAL A 662 -57.84 -52.51 -23.32
C VAL A 662 -56.86 -51.87 -22.37
N VAL A 663 -57.05 -52.13 -21.08
CA VAL A 663 -56.12 -51.73 -20.02
C VAL A 663 -55.78 -52.94 -19.17
N SER A 664 -54.50 -53.10 -18.81
CA SER A 664 -54.12 -54.10 -17.82
C SER A 664 -54.17 -53.50 -16.43
N ASN A 665 -54.83 -54.19 -15.49
CA ASN A 665 -54.75 -53.86 -14.08
C ASN A 665 -53.68 -54.65 -13.33
N GLY A 666 -52.82 -55.39 -14.04
CA GLY A 666 -51.79 -56.27 -13.47
C GLY A 666 -52.27 -57.67 -13.10
N ALA A 667 -53.55 -57.99 -13.23
CA ALA A 667 -54.09 -59.33 -13.00
C ALA A 667 -54.85 -59.88 -14.23
N ALA A 668 -55.51 -59.01 -14.97
CA ALA A 668 -56.17 -59.34 -16.23
C ALA A 668 -56.21 -58.10 -17.15
N TRP A 669 -56.40 -58.35 -18.44
CA TRP A 669 -56.74 -57.32 -19.41
C TRP A 669 -58.25 -57.05 -19.39
N TYR A 670 -58.63 -55.79 -19.24
CA TYR A 670 -60.02 -55.34 -19.25
C TYR A 670 -60.32 -54.52 -20.49
N ILE A 671 -61.50 -54.74 -21.05
CA ILE A 671 -62.00 -53.94 -22.17
C ILE A 671 -62.58 -52.63 -21.61
N VAL A 672 -61.99 -51.49 -21.98
CA VAL A 672 -62.50 -50.16 -21.58
C VAL A 672 -63.36 -49.52 -22.67
N SER A 673 -63.11 -49.89 -23.93
CA SER A 673 -63.93 -49.47 -25.06
C SER A 673 -63.91 -50.56 -26.14
N ARG A 674 -65.05 -50.81 -26.78
CA ARG A 674 -65.13 -51.76 -27.90
C ARG A 674 -66.20 -51.37 -28.91
N PHE A 675 -65.87 -51.68 -30.17
CA PHE A 675 -66.53 -51.42 -31.46
C PHE A 675 -66.07 -50.11 -32.10
#